data_AF-A0A2Z6B3E1-F1
#
_entry.id   AF-A0A2Z6B3E1-F1
#
_cell.length_a   1.000
_cell.length_b   1.000
_cell.length_c   1.000
_cell.angle_alpha   90.00
_cell.angle_beta   90.00
_cell.angle_gamma   90.00
#
_symmetry.space_group_name_H-M   'P 1'
#
loop_
_entity.id
_entity.type
_entity.pdbx_description
1 polymer ?
#
loop_
_entity_poly.entity_id
_entity_poly.type
_entity_poly.pdbx_seq_one_letter_code
_entity_poly.pdbx_strand_id
1 'polypeptide(L)'
;MKAHKSLLPDDGPQLTRSDLITYEHLLRDEISSFLPFTSYSLFFPRSLDSGALSELVEGRAVFLPEEKKALLPLALNGELMGVFVAKGVKLQAPKAMPPLLASMARMCLEKLQLYKISVTDSGTGLGTRELLSRAAADEIERVQGCLRPDADGCRAGDSGFAASFGLILARLHDLERNAETYGPAFATRALNKAAAIVNDIAPQGALTARAGDDSLVILLPAVTPPACRKLAGTLAAELSALQVKDPVLECYLHPGTSVGCASYPHDVNGHVLRQKPTDQAALLVRKAMRAARAAAQNGTGRAFAYSQIVTEGGHVQEVLPLGRLTVDLGASVGAREGQRFLVWGGTNDPKGAPTCKGEIALMEVRRGHSLAEVMHQADVSLNVEPGDRLALIQETDPAENGGKADADMLTGLPTYRDFLKQLVTERDKHETFSLVLLRLPDMDRPSDSLTETRLRDLASACTKIFGESALGGRTSLSGLAWLLPETSGPKAKKLCEKLLESLPPDFPRPAAGITKHPFLSYSKADALDNAHKALEYAILLPEPHIGLVDSLALNIHADKLFAQGSLYDAIEEYKLALTADRSNIMARNSLGVCHARMGDLSAAKRQFNTVLGKNPKDVFALYNFGYICQRMNQIKEAREAYKKCLILDPEHLFSQIRLGQLSQKNRRFADARRYFEKASALPGGKGLTRRYLAQLALAKGDVEEAREHLHQALIHDPKDAPSLALMARIYLDNGEDPEVAEALARQASALAPGHAPFWKELARALSAQGKQQEAAEVVDRLEGM
;
A
#
# COMPACT_ATOMS: atom_id res chain seq x y z
N MET A 1 22.88 -54.17 22.02
CA MET A 1 21.79 -54.07 21.03
C MET A 1 22.36 -53.42 19.78
N LYS A 2 22.26 -54.05 18.60
CA LYS A 2 22.64 -53.43 17.32
C LYS A 2 21.84 -52.13 17.17
N ALA A 3 22.53 -51.06 16.78
CA ALA A 3 21.92 -49.76 16.49
C ALA A 3 20.78 -49.95 15.49
N HIS A 4 19.54 -49.81 15.97
CA HIS A 4 18.41 -49.64 15.08
C HIS A 4 18.70 -48.36 14.28
N LYS A 5 18.82 -48.49 12.95
CA LYS A 5 18.76 -47.32 12.06
C LYS A 5 17.44 -46.63 12.36
N SER A 6 17.50 -45.41 12.88
CA SER A 6 16.33 -44.57 13.07
C SER A 6 15.60 -44.45 11.73
N LEU A 7 14.29 -44.65 11.73
CA LEU A 7 13.42 -44.43 10.56
C LEU A 7 13.03 -42.95 10.43
N LEU A 8 13.52 -42.10 11.32
CA LEU A 8 13.22 -40.69 11.37
C LEU A 8 14.09 -39.93 10.34
N PRO A 9 13.53 -38.93 9.63
CA PRO A 9 14.30 -38.05 8.76
C PRO A 9 15.33 -37.26 9.59
N ASP A 10 16.56 -37.12 9.07
CA ASP A 10 17.62 -36.35 9.73
C ASP A 10 17.32 -34.83 9.71
N ASP A 11 16.62 -34.33 8.69
CA ASP A 11 16.37 -32.89 8.44
C ASP A 11 15.00 -32.38 8.95
N GLY A 12 14.37 -33.08 9.89
CA GLY A 12 13.03 -32.75 10.42
C GLY A 12 13.03 -32.06 11.79
N PRO A 13 11.92 -31.39 12.19
CA PRO A 13 11.77 -30.82 13.53
C PRO A 13 11.93 -31.91 14.61
N GLN A 14 12.85 -31.69 15.53
CA GLN A 14 13.17 -32.63 16.62
C GLN A 14 12.20 -32.46 17.80
N LEU A 15 11.97 -33.55 18.53
CA LEU A 15 11.14 -33.53 19.73
C LEU A 15 11.90 -32.82 20.87
N THR A 16 11.22 -31.98 21.62
CA THR A 16 11.76 -31.23 22.78
C THR A 16 11.03 -31.63 24.07
N ARG A 17 11.58 -31.26 25.24
CA ARG A 17 10.91 -31.52 26.53
C ARG A 17 9.55 -30.83 26.64
N SER A 18 9.41 -29.64 26.04
CA SER A 18 8.12 -28.94 26.01
C SER A 18 7.07 -29.70 25.20
N ASP A 19 7.48 -30.37 24.13
CA ASP A 19 6.55 -31.16 23.31
C ASP A 19 5.95 -32.35 24.07
N LEU A 20 6.66 -32.90 25.06
CA LEU A 20 6.13 -33.95 25.93
C LEU A 20 4.96 -33.45 26.79
N ILE A 21 4.98 -32.17 27.15
CA ILE A 21 3.88 -31.51 27.86
C ILE A 21 2.75 -31.22 26.87
N THR A 22 3.07 -30.66 25.70
CA THR A 22 2.09 -30.34 24.65
C THR A 22 1.33 -31.57 24.16
N TYR A 23 2.00 -32.71 24.02
CA TYR A 23 1.42 -33.98 23.56
C TYR A 23 1.17 -34.99 24.69
N GLU A 24 1.06 -34.52 25.93
CA GLU A 24 0.88 -35.37 27.11
C GLU A 24 -0.30 -36.35 26.96
N HIS A 25 -1.44 -35.89 26.42
CA HIS A 25 -2.61 -36.74 26.21
C HIS A 25 -2.37 -37.87 25.21
N LEU A 26 -1.70 -37.57 24.09
CA LEU A 26 -1.32 -38.59 23.11
C LEU A 26 -0.35 -39.60 23.73
N LEU A 27 0.65 -39.09 24.47
CA LEU A 27 1.61 -39.94 25.17
C LEU A 27 0.92 -40.86 26.19
N ARG A 28 -0.01 -40.32 26.98
CA ARG A 28 -0.82 -41.09 27.94
C ARG A 28 -1.60 -42.20 27.25
N ASP A 29 -2.30 -41.89 26.17
CA ASP A 29 -3.17 -42.84 25.47
C ASP A 29 -2.35 -43.96 24.83
N GLU A 30 -1.23 -43.63 24.20
CA GLU A 30 -0.29 -44.62 23.66
C GLU A 30 0.29 -45.52 24.75
N ILE A 31 0.70 -44.97 25.89
CA ILE A 31 1.24 -45.76 27.00
C ILE A 31 0.14 -46.65 27.62
N SER A 32 -1.08 -46.14 27.74
CA SER A 32 -2.21 -46.88 28.31
C SER A 32 -2.58 -48.13 27.49
N SER A 33 -2.27 -48.13 26.18
CA SER A 33 -2.55 -49.25 25.28
C SER A 33 -1.78 -50.54 25.64
N PHE A 34 -0.62 -50.41 26.28
CA PHE A 34 0.22 -51.54 26.69
C PHE A 34 0.52 -51.60 28.19
N LEU A 35 0.30 -50.51 28.93
CA LEU A 35 0.51 -50.45 30.37
C LEU A 35 -0.74 -49.86 31.04
N PRO A 36 -1.64 -50.69 31.58
CA PRO A 36 -2.80 -50.20 32.33
C PRO A 36 -2.35 -49.54 33.66
N PHE A 37 -2.82 -48.32 33.91
CA PHE A 37 -2.56 -47.57 35.15
C PHE A 37 -3.81 -46.81 35.62
N THR A 38 -3.87 -46.47 36.91
CA THR A 38 -4.99 -45.71 37.49
C THR A 38 -4.79 -44.20 37.43
N SER A 39 -3.55 -43.75 37.50
CA SER A 39 -3.16 -42.35 37.42
C SER A 39 -1.71 -42.24 36.94
N TYR A 40 -1.31 -41.09 36.43
CA TYR A 40 0.05 -40.87 35.95
C TYR A 40 0.57 -39.47 36.30
N SER A 41 1.87 -39.26 36.15
CA SER A 41 2.51 -37.94 36.23
C SER A 41 3.77 -37.91 35.36
N LEU A 42 4.02 -36.79 34.67
CA LEU A 42 5.27 -36.53 33.96
C LEU A 42 6.28 -35.86 34.89
N PHE A 43 7.50 -36.38 34.91
CA PHE A 43 8.59 -35.88 35.74
C PHE A 43 9.79 -35.50 34.88
N PHE A 44 10.31 -34.27 35.06
CA PHE A 44 11.45 -33.74 34.31
C PHE A 44 12.62 -33.48 35.27
N PRO A 45 13.53 -34.44 35.46
CA PRO A 45 14.63 -34.30 36.42
C PRO A 45 15.65 -33.23 36.00
N ARG A 46 16.11 -32.42 36.97
CA ARG A 46 17.17 -31.40 36.78
C ARG A 46 18.58 -31.93 37.06
N SER A 47 18.70 -32.88 38.00
CA SER A 47 19.88 -33.73 38.24
C SER A 47 19.40 -35.07 38.80
N LEU A 48 20.14 -36.16 38.53
CA LEU A 48 19.72 -37.55 38.82
C LEU A 48 20.74 -38.26 39.72
N ASP A 49 21.07 -37.64 40.85
CA ASP A 49 22.05 -38.18 41.80
C ASP A 49 21.36 -38.89 42.98
N SER A 50 20.78 -40.09 42.75
CA SER A 50 20.67 -41.17 43.75
C SER A 50 19.78 -42.36 43.32
N GLY A 51 20.29 -43.58 43.54
CA GLY A 51 19.49 -44.82 43.64
C GLY A 51 18.81 -45.28 42.34
N ALA A 52 17.55 -45.74 42.44
CA ALA A 52 16.74 -46.30 41.35
C ALA A 52 16.60 -45.38 40.11
N LEU A 53 17.01 -44.11 40.21
CA LEU A 53 17.08 -43.16 39.11
C LEU A 53 18.28 -43.39 38.17
N SER A 54 19.31 -44.14 38.58
CA SER A 54 20.46 -44.48 37.71
C SER A 54 20.07 -45.43 36.57
N GLU A 55 19.19 -46.39 36.84
CA GLU A 55 18.68 -47.32 35.81
C GLU A 55 17.86 -46.59 34.73
N LEU A 56 17.18 -45.48 35.10
CA LEU A 56 16.47 -44.62 34.17
C LEU A 56 17.42 -43.85 33.24
N VAL A 57 18.65 -43.52 33.69
CA VAL A 57 19.70 -42.90 32.88
C VAL A 57 20.27 -43.88 31.85
N GLU A 58 20.35 -45.17 32.20
CA GLU A 58 20.67 -46.24 31.24
C GLU A 58 19.51 -46.56 30.28
N GLY A 59 18.41 -45.80 30.34
CA GLY A 59 17.23 -45.99 29.51
C GLY A 59 16.43 -47.23 29.87
N ARG A 60 16.52 -47.74 31.12
CA ARG A 60 15.71 -48.87 31.59
C ARG A 60 14.51 -48.38 32.39
N ALA A 61 13.36 -49.02 32.20
CA ALA A 61 12.21 -48.79 33.06
C ALA A 61 12.45 -49.36 34.46
N VAL A 62 11.83 -48.75 35.47
CA VAL A 62 11.92 -49.21 36.86
C VAL A 62 10.51 -49.50 37.36
N PHE A 63 10.30 -50.70 37.89
CA PHE A 63 9.04 -51.07 38.52
C PHE A 63 9.24 -51.18 40.03
N LEU A 64 8.43 -50.44 40.79
CA LEU A 64 8.41 -50.42 42.25
C LEU A 64 7.17 -51.19 42.73
N PRO A 65 7.29 -52.49 43.10
CA PRO A 65 6.15 -53.34 43.40
C PRO A 65 5.38 -52.91 44.65
N GLU A 66 6.09 -52.45 45.68
CA GLU A 66 5.50 -52.02 46.96
C GLU A 66 4.63 -50.77 46.78
N GLU A 67 5.04 -49.86 45.88
CA GLU A 67 4.32 -48.63 45.59
C GLU A 67 3.31 -48.79 44.43
N LYS A 68 3.31 -49.94 43.75
CA LYS A 68 2.56 -50.20 42.49
C LYS A 68 2.83 -49.12 41.44
N LYS A 69 4.09 -48.71 41.29
CA LYS A 69 4.51 -47.67 40.34
C LYS A 69 5.43 -48.24 39.27
N ALA A 70 5.27 -47.78 38.03
CA ALA A 70 6.21 -47.99 36.96
C ALA A 70 6.75 -46.64 36.47
N LEU A 71 8.07 -46.51 36.45
CA LEU A 71 8.80 -45.36 35.94
C LEU A 71 9.32 -45.72 34.54
N LEU A 72 8.80 -45.04 33.52
CA LEU A 72 9.21 -45.25 32.13
C LEU A 72 10.13 -44.12 31.69
N PRO A 73 11.38 -44.40 31.28
CA PRO A 73 12.26 -43.37 30.74
C PRO A 73 11.77 -42.96 29.35
N LEU A 74 11.53 -41.66 29.17
CA LEU A 74 11.22 -41.06 27.89
C LEU A 74 12.55 -40.60 27.28
N ALA A 75 13.28 -41.53 26.66
CA ALA A 75 14.58 -41.26 26.05
C ALA A 75 14.56 -41.49 24.53
N LEU A 76 15.10 -40.52 23.77
CA LEU A 76 15.19 -40.55 22.31
C LEU A 76 16.61 -40.15 21.89
N ASN A 77 17.20 -40.85 20.92
CA ASN A 77 18.59 -40.63 20.46
C ASN A 77 19.67 -40.60 21.57
N GLY A 78 19.42 -41.30 22.69
CA GLY A 78 20.35 -41.36 23.82
C GLY A 78 20.20 -40.21 24.84
N GLU A 79 19.27 -39.27 24.61
CA GLU A 79 18.96 -38.20 25.54
C GLU A 79 17.68 -38.51 26.33
N LEU A 80 17.73 -38.40 27.66
CA LEU A 80 16.56 -38.52 28.53
C LEU A 80 15.77 -37.20 28.54
N MET A 81 14.57 -37.22 27.99
CA MET A 81 13.71 -36.04 27.88
C MET A 81 12.75 -35.89 29.07
N GLY A 82 12.39 -36.98 29.72
CA GLY A 82 11.50 -37.01 30.89
C GLY A 82 11.26 -38.43 31.40
N VAL A 83 10.44 -38.56 32.44
CA VAL A 83 10.03 -39.84 33.01
C VAL A 83 8.52 -39.86 33.15
N PHE A 84 7.88 -40.88 32.56
CA PHE A 84 6.44 -41.12 32.73
C PHE A 84 6.23 -42.03 33.93
N VAL A 85 5.59 -41.51 34.98
CA VAL A 85 5.32 -42.24 36.23
C VAL A 85 3.90 -42.77 36.20
N ALA A 86 3.73 -44.06 35.92
CA ALA A 86 2.44 -44.75 35.95
C ALA A 86 2.18 -45.32 37.35
N LYS A 87 1.02 -45.03 37.94
CA LYS A 87 0.61 -45.48 39.29
C LYS A 87 -0.51 -46.51 39.21
N GLY A 88 -0.56 -47.42 40.18
CA GLY A 88 -1.57 -48.49 40.22
C GLY A 88 -1.32 -49.63 39.23
N VAL A 89 -0.07 -49.78 38.78
CA VAL A 89 0.32 -50.76 37.77
C VAL A 89 0.45 -52.16 38.40
N LYS A 90 -0.10 -53.18 37.73
CA LYS A 90 0.11 -54.60 38.05
C LYS A 90 0.86 -55.28 36.90
N LEU A 91 2.14 -55.62 37.11
CA LEU A 91 2.94 -56.35 36.12
C LEU A 91 2.93 -57.86 36.39
N GLN A 92 2.68 -58.65 35.35
CA GLN A 92 2.69 -60.12 35.44
C GLN A 92 4.12 -60.70 35.51
N ALA A 93 5.11 -60.03 34.90
CA ALA A 93 6.52 -60.48 34.84
C ALA A 93 7.49 -59.34 35.21
N PRO A 94 7.64 -59.00 36.50
CA PRO A 94 8.34 -57.79 36.95
C PRO A 94 9.85 -57.76 36.67
N LYS A 95 10.51 -58.91 36.43
CA LYS A 95 11.95 -58.98 36.11
C LYS A 95 12.26 -58.89 34.61
N ALA A 96 11.34 -59.32 33.74
CA ALA A 96 11.57 -59.39 32.29
C ALA A 96 10.96 -58.22 31.52
N MET A 97 9.91 -57.58 32.07
CA MET A 97 9.22 -56.48 31.42
C MET A 97 9.97 -55.14 31.34
N PRO A 98 10.83 -54.72 32.29
CA PRO A 98 11.36 -53.37 32.26
C PRO A 98 12.14 -52.96 30.99
N PRO A 99 12.98 -53.82 30.38
CA PRO A 99 13.64 -53.51 29.10
C PRO A 99 12.66 -53.37 27.91
N LEU A 100 11.59 -54.18 27.92
CA LEU A 100 10.51 -54.12 26.92
C LEU A 100 9.71 -52.82 27.08
N LEU A 101 9.34 -52.47 28.31
CA LEU A 101 8.61 -51.23 28.61
C LEU A 101 9.39 -49.97 28.20
N ALA A 102 10.70 -49.95 28.41
CA ALA A 102 11.55 -48.87 27.93
C ALA A 102 11.58 -48.77 26.41
N SER A 103 11.67 -49.91 25.71
CA SER A 103 11.64 -49.95 24.25
C SER A 103 10.29 -49.47 23.68
N MET A 104 9.18 -49.84 24.33
CA MET A 104 7.83 -49.39 23.95
C MET A 104 7.65 -47.90 24.22
N ALA A 105 8.15 -47.39 25.35
CA ALA A 105 8.15 -45.95 25.64
C ALA A 105 8.93 -45.16 24.59
N ARG A 106 10.07 -45.67 24.12
CA ARG A 106 10.82 -45.08 22.99
C ARG A 106 10.01 -45.07 21.70
N MET A 107 9.31 -46.15 21.37
CA MET A 107 8.45 -46.20 20.18
C MET A 107 7.32 -45.15 20.25
N CYS A 108 6.76 -44.90 21.44
CA CYS A 108 5.81 -43.79 21.63
C CYS A 108 6.44 -42.44 21.29
N LEU A 109 7.71 -42.21 21.66
CA LEU A 109 8.43 -40.97 21.32
C LEU A 109 8.74 -40.87 19.83
N GLU A 110 9.15 -41.96 19.17
CA GLU A 110 9.38 -41.99 17.72
C GLU A 110 8.07 -41.67 16.97
N LYS A 111 6.94 -42.21 17.43
CA LYS A 111 5.61 -41.89 16.89
C LYS A 111 5.22 -40.43 17.14
N LEU A 112 5.52 -39.87 18.31
CA LEU A 112 5.32 -38.45 18.59
C LEU A 112 6.20 -37.55 17.71
N GLN A 113 7.44 -37.96 17.42
CA GLN A 113 8.30 -37.22 16.51
C GLN A 113 7.77 -37.26 15.08
N LEU A 114 7.32 -38.41 14.58
CA LEU A 114 6.66 -38.51 13.27
C LEU A 114 5.39 -37.67 13.21
N TYR A 115 4.61 -37.67 14.30
CA TYR A 115 3.46 -36.79 14.42
C TYR A 115 3.86 -35.32 14.33
N LYS A 116 4.86 -34.87 15.09
CA LYS A 116 5.40 -33.51 15.03
C LYS A 116 5.84 -33.13 13.62
N ILE A 117 6.62 -33.99 12.95
CA ILE A 117 7.05 -33.77 11.55
C ILE A 117 5.86 -33.62 10.61
N SER A 118 4.79 -34.40 10.81
CA SER A 118 3.60 -34.31 9.95
C SER A 118 2.76 -33.04 10.14
N VAL A 119 2.90 -32.37 11.29
CA VAL A 119 2.09 -31.19 11.65
C VAL A 119 2.90 -29.90 11.75
N THR A 120 4.19 -29.92 11.43
CA THR A 120 5.09 -28.77 11.49
C THR A 120 5.76 -28.52 10.13
N ASP A 121 5.76 -27.26 9.68
CA ASP A 121 6.45 -26.80 8.48
C ASP A 121 7.98 -26.78 8.73
N SER A 122 8.74 -27.48 7.90
CA SER A 122 10.19 -27.64 8.08
C SER A 122 11.00 -26.36 7.88
N GLY A 123 10.47 -25.40 7.13
CA GLY A 123 11.14 -24.12 6.87
C GLY A 123 11.02 -23.15 8.04
N THR A 124 9.81 -22.99 8.57
CA THR A 124 9.45 -22.00 9.60
C THR A 124 9.43 -22.57 11.01
N GLY A 125 9.31 -23.89 11.17
CA GLY A 125 9.12 -24.54 12.47
C GLY A 125 7.73 -24.35 13.08
N LEU A 126 6.80 -23.70 12.38
CA LEU A 126 5.42 -23.47 12.84
C LEU A 126 4.51 -24.63 12.42
N GLY A 127 3.31 -24.70 13.02
CA GLY A 127 2.28 -25.67 12.63
C GLY A 127 1.87 -25.59 11.16
N THR A 128 1.43 -26.70 10.57
CA THR A 128 0.90 -26.72 9.20
C THR A 128 -0.49 -26.12 9.11
N ARG A 129 -0.94 -25.83 7.89
CA ARG A 129 -2.29 -25.35 7.62
C ARG A 129 -3.37 -26.34 8.07
N GLU A 130 -3.10 -27.63 7.93
CA GLU A 130 -3.98 -28.71 8.38
C GLU A 130 -4.13 -28.70 9.90
N LEU A 131 -3.03 -28.52 10.64
CA LEU A 131 -3.04 -28.40 12.10
C LEU A 131 -3.86 -27.17 12.53
N LEU A 132 -3.65 -26.02 11.89
CA LEU A 132 -4.42 -24.80 12.15
C LEU A 132 -5.92 -25.02 11.93
N SER A 133 -6.29 -25.62 10.79
CA SER A 133 -7.70 -25.85 10.45
C SER A 133 -8.39 -26.76 11.47
N ARG A 134 -7.70 -27.81 11.94
CA ARG A 134 -8.22 -28.72 12.95
C ARG A 134 -8.35 -28.03 14.31
N ALA A 135 -7.30 -27.37 14.78
CA ALA A 135 -7.31 -26.69 16.08
C ALA A 135 -8.36 -25.58 16.16
N ALA A 136 -8.54 -24.81 15.08
CA ALA A 136 -9.58 -23.78 15.02
C ALA A 136 -10.99 -24.38 14.98
N ALA A 137 -11.20 -25.52 14.32
CA ALA A 137 -12.48 -26.23 14.33
C ALA A 137 -12.83 -26.75 15.73
N ASP A 138 -11.86 -27.37 16.42
CA ASP A 138 -12.02 -27.87 17.79
C ASP A 138 -12.36 -26.72 18.76
N GLU A 139 -11.76 -25.54 18.58
CA GLU A 139 -12.06 -24.35 19.40
C GLU A 139 -13.47 -23.80 19.13
N ILE A 140 -13.92 -23.82 17.88
CA ILE A 140 -15.29 -23.45 17.51
C ILE A 140 -16.31 -24.39 18.17
N GLU A 141 -16.05 -25.70 18.16
CA GLU A 141 -16.90 -26.69 18.83
C GLU A 141 -16.96 -26.44 20.33
N ARG A 142 -15.82 -26.16 20.98
CA ARG A 142 -15.77 -25.78 22.39
C ARG A 142 -16.63 -24.56 22.68
N VAL A 143 -16.45 -23.47 21.94
CA VAL A 143 -17.23 -22.23 22.14
C VAL A 143 -18.72 -22.46 21.89
N GLN A 144 -19.09 -23.20 20.84
CA GLN A 144 -20.51 -23.52 20.57
C GLN A 144 -21.12 -24.41 21.65
N GLY A 145 -20.34 -25.35 22.22
CA GLY A 145 -20.74 -26.17 23.35
C GLY A 145 -21.10 -25.34 24.57
N CYS A 146 -20.35 -24.27 24.85
CA CYS A 146 -20.63 -23.34 25.95
C CYS A 146 -21.84 -22.42 25.68
N LEU A 147 -22.18 -22.15 24.42
CA LEU A 147 -23.27 -21.23 24.04
C LEU A 147 -24.65 -21.91 23.99
N ARG A 148 -24.73 -23.25 24.06
CA ARG A 148 -26.00 -24.00 23.98
C ARG A 148 -26.61 -24.21 25.39
N PRO A 149 -27.91 -23.91 25.58
CA PRO A 149 -28.56 -24.03 26.89
C PRO A 149 -28.71 -25.49 27.38
N ASP A 150 -28.73 -26.47 26.48
CA ASP A 150 -28.97 -27.90 26.81
C ASP A 150 -27.67 -28.71 26.99
N ALA A 151 -26.51 -28.06 26.98
CA ALA A 151 -25.23 -28.75 27.08
C ALA A 151 -24.82 -28.97 28.54
N ASP A 152 -24.61 -30.23 28.93
CA ASP A 152 -23.86 -30.65 30.14
C ASP A 152 -22.37 -30.15 30.14
N GLY A 153 -22.00 -29.28 29.20
CA GLY A 153 -20.63 -28.96 28.81
C GLY A 153 -19.90 -27.96 29.71
N CYS A 154 -20.60 -27.24 30.58
CA CYS A 154 -19.97 -26.40 31.60
C CYS A 154 -20.06 -27.07 32.97
N ARG A 155 -19.28 -28.14 33.19
CA ARG A 155 -19.08 -28.66 34.54
C ARG A 155 -18.32 -27.62 35.36
N ALA A 156 -18.87 -27.23 36.50
CA ALA A 156 -18.23 -26.35 37.47
C ALA A 156 -16.90 -26.98 37.92
N GLY A 157 -15.77 -26.49 37.41
CA GLY A 157 -14.43 -27.00 37.74
C GLY A 157 -13.33 -26.66 36.73
N ASP A 158 -13.67 -26.43 35.46
CA ASP A 158 -12.68 -26.10 34.42
C ASP A 158 -12.43 -24.59 34.35
N SER A 159 -11.38 -24.14 35.04
CA SER A 159 -10.97 -22.73 35.12
C SER A 159 -10.24 -22.29 33.85
N GLY A 160 -10.94 -22.20 32.71
CA GLY A 160 -10.32 -21.73 31.47
C GLY A 160 -11.24 -21.38 30.31
N PHE A 161 -12.56 -21.61 30.40
CA PHE A 161 -13.44 -21.35 29.27
C PHE A 161 -13.72 -19.86 29.07
N ALA A 162 -13.25 -19.28 27.96
CA ALA A 162 -13.82 -18.03 27.46
C ALA A 162 -14.78 -18.34 26.30
N ALA A 163 -15.91 -17.64 26.26
CA ALA A 163 -16.92 -17.73 25.20
C ALA A 163 -16.44 -17.19 23.84
N SER A 164 -15.13 -16.99 23.67
CA SER A 164 -14.51 -16.45 22.46
C SER A 164 -13.05 -16.89 22.33
N PHE A 165 -12.57 -16.91 21.10
CA PHE A 165 -11.16 -17.06 20.77
C PHE A 165 -10.78 -16.10 19.63
N GLY A 166 -9.48 -15.87 19.45
CA GLY A 166 -8.94 -14.94 18.48
C GLY A 166 -7.99 -15.62 17.49
N LEU A 167 -7.93 -15.09 16.27
CA LEU A 167 -6.99 -15.51 15.23
C LEU A 167 -6.29 -14.26 14.70
N ILE A 168 -4.97 -14.23 14.82
CA ILE A 168 -4.10 -13.17 14.30
C ILE A 168 -3.35 -13.74 13.10
N LEU A 169 -3.35 -13.03 11.98
CA LEU A 169 -2.66 -13.40 10.75
C LEU A 169 -1.68 -12.28 10.39
N ALA A 170 -0.40 -12.62 10.32
CA ALA A 170 0.66 -11.79 9.78
C ALA A 170 0.95 -12.17 8.33
N ARG A 171 1.11 -11.18 7.46
CA ARG A 171 1.41 -11.38 6.04
C ARG A 171 2.65 -10.61 5.65
N LEU A 172 3.53 -11.24 4.89
CA LEU A 172 4.71 -10.62 4.28
C LEU A 172 4.36 -10.25 2.83
N HIS A 173 4.47 -8.98 2.50
CA HIS A 173 4.23 -8.44 1.16
C HIS A 173 5.42 -8.63 0.25
N ASP A 174 5.13 -8.67 -1.05
CA ASP A 174 6.13 -8.68 -2.12
C ASP A 174 7.18 -9.77 -1.97
N LEU A 175 6.93 -10.87 -1.24
CA LEU A 175 7.90 -11.96 -1.10
C LEU A 175 8.29 -12.55 -2.46
N GLU A 176 7.32 -12.73 -3.35
CA GLU A 176 7.54 -13.22 -4.72
C GLU A 176 8.35 -12.21 -5.55
N ARG A 177 7.93 -10.94 -5.56
CA ARG A 177 8.68 -9.86 -6.23
C ARG A 177 10.09 -9.68 -5.65
N ASN A 178 10.25 -9.84 -4.35
CA ASN A 178 11.55 -9.81 -3.67
C ASN A 178 12.37 -11.05 -4.00
N ALA A 179 11.74 -12.21 -4.22
CA ALA A 179 12.43 -13.40 -4.70
C ALA A 179 12.89 -13.24 -6.15
N GLU A 180 12.10 -12.60 -7.02
CA GLU A 180 12.51 -12.25 -8.39
C GLU A 180 13.64 -11.21 -8.39
N THR A 181 13.57 -10.20 -7.51
CA THR A 181 14.54 -9.09 -7.49
C THR A 181 15.83 -9.43 -6.75
N TYR A 182 15.75 -10.16 -5.63
CA TYR A 182 16.86 -10.42 -4.70
C TYR A 182 17.18 -11.91 -4.52
N GLY A 183 16.45 -12.81 -5.20
CA GLY A 183 16.64 -14.25 -5.17
C GLY A 183 15.78 -14.99 -4.12
N PRO A 184 15.50 -16.30 -4.32
CA PRO A 184 14.62 -17.09 -3.46
C PRO A 184 15.15 -17.24 -2.02
N ALA A 185 16.48 -17.32 -1.84
CA ALA A 185 17.10 -17.41 -0.53
C ALA A 185 16.80 -16.19 0.38
N PHE A 186 16.65 -15.00 -0.21
CA PHE A 186 16.25 -13.80 0.53
C PHE A 186 14.83 -13.95 1.10
N ALA A 187 13.88 -14.39 0.27
CA ALA A 187 12.50 -14.59 0.68
C ALA A 187 12.37 -15.64 1.79
N THR A 188 13.11 -16.76 1.70
CA THR A 188 13.16 -17.77 2.76
C THR A 188 13.69 -17.22 4.08
N ARG A 189 14.78 -16.42 4.06
CA ARG A 189 15.32 -15.79 5.27
C ARG A 189 14.33 -14.80 5.90
N ALA A 190 13.64 -14.01 5.08
CA ALA A 190 12.62 -13.08 5.54
C ALA A 190 11.48 -13.82 6.25
N LEU A 191 10.98 -14.90 5.64
CA LEU A 191 9.90 -15.71 6.20
C LEU A 191 10.31 -16.38 7.52
N ASN A 192 11.50 -16.97 7.59
CA ASN A 192 11.98 -17.65 8.79
C ASN A 192 12.17 -16.68 9.97
N LYS A 193 12.69 -15.48 9.72
CA LYS A 193 12.78 -14.44 10.76
C LYS A 193 11.41 -13.99 11.23
N ALA A 194 10.45 -13.79 10.33
CA ALA A 194 9.09 -13.44 10.70
C ALA A 194 8.41 -14.56 11.51
N ALA A 195 8.65 -15.82 11.16
CA ALA A 195 8.16 -16.97 11.91
C ALA A 195 8.71 -17.03 13.34
N ALA A 196 9.99 -16.71 13.53
CA ALA A 196 10.59 -16.60 14.86
C ALA A 196 9.90 -15.51 15.70
N ILE A 197 9.69 -14.31 15.14
CA ILE A 197 8.96 -13.22 15.82
C ILE A 197 7.54 -13.64 16.21
N VAL A 198 6.83 -14.32 15.30
CA VAL A 198 5.48 -14.85 15.56
C VAL A 198 5.48 -15.84 16.73
N ASN A 199 6.48 -16.71 16.80
CA ASN A 199 6.60 -17.70 17.86
C ASN A 199 6.98 -17.08 19.22
N ASP A 200 7.85 -16.06 19.22
CA ASP A 200 8.28 -15.37 20.44
C ASP A 200 7.17 -14.52 21.08
N ILE A 201 6.29 -13.93 20.25
CA ILE A 201 5.18 -13.09 20.72
C ILE A 201 3.97 -13.93 21.15
N ALA A 202 3.85 -15.17 20.64
CA ALA A 202 2.73 -16.04 20.96
C ALA A 202 2.73 -16.43 22.46
N PRO A 203 1.62 -16.19 23.19
CA PRO A 203 1.54 -16.56 24.59
C PRO A 203 1.50 -18.08 24.77
N GLN A 204 1.82 -18.55 25.98
CA GLN A 204 1.74 -19.98 26.32
C GLN A 204 0.32 -20.52 26.07
N GLY A 205 0.23 -21.63 25.35
CA GLY A 205 -1.04 -22.26 24.97
C GLY A 205 -1.63 -21.76 23.64
N ALA A 206 -1.04 -20.73 23.01
CA ALA A 206 -1.38 -20.34 21.65
C ALA A 206 -0.77 -21.31 20.63
N LEU A 207 -1.50 -21.55 19.53
CA LEU A 207 -0.98 -22.32 18.40
C LEU A 207 -0.46 -21.35 17.33
N THR A 208 0.80 -21.53 16.92
CA THR A 208 1.38 -20.82 15.78
C THR A 208 1.43 -21.72 14.55
N ALA A 209 1.09 -21.19 13.39
CA ALA A 209 1.02 -21.98 12.16
C ALA A 209 1.31 -21.15 10.90
N ARG A 210 1.79 -21.83 9.85
CA ARG A 210 1.89 -21.28 8.50
C ARG A 210 0.59 -21.58 7.73
N ALA A 211 -0.10 -20.53 7.31
CA ALA A 211 -1.39 -20.63 6.61
C ALA A 211 -1.27 -20.61 5.08
N GLY A 212 -0.13 -20.15 4.56
CA GLY A 212 0.18 -20.08 3.13
C GLY A 212 1.62 -19.67 2.87
N ASP A 213 1.94 -19.32 1.63
CA ASP A 213 3.32 -19.01 1.23
C ASP A 213 3.89 -17.78 1.96
N ASP A 214 3.04 -16.77 2.16
CA ASP A 214 3.37 -15.46 2.71
C ASP A 214 2.68 -15.15 4.05
N SER A 215 1.98 -16.14 4.64
CA SER A 215 1.01 -15.91 5.72
C SER A 215 1.29 -16.80 6.93
N LEU A 216 1.48 -16.15 8.09
CA LEU A 216 1.74 -16.75 9.40
C LEU A 216 0.56 -16.44 10.34
N VAL A 217 0.21 -17.37 11.23
CA VAL A 217 -0.99 -17.28 12.08
C VAL A 217 -0.68 -17.60 13.53
N ILE A 218 -1.32 -16.87 14.45
CA ILE A 218 -1.43 -17.17 15.87
C ILE A 218 -2.91 -17.41 16.19
N LEU A 219 -3.25 -18.62 16.63
CA LEU A 219 -4.55 -18.97 17.18
C LEU A 219 -4.49 -18.85 18.71
N LEU A 220 -5.27 -17.93 19.25
CA LEU A 220 -5.34 -17.60 20.68
C LEU A 220 -6.63 -18.17 21.29
N PRO A 221 -6.56 -19.31 22.00
CA PRO A 221 -7.73 -19.83 22.71
C PRO A 221 -8.14 -18.88 23.85
N ALA A 222 -9.43 -18.92 24.21
CA ALA A 222 -9.98 -18.24 25.39
C ALA A 222 -9.64 -16.73 25.55
N VAL A 223 -9.63 -15.96 24.45
CA VAL A 223 -9.25 -14.53 24.47
C VAL A 223 -10.41 -13.61 24.07
N THR A 224 -10.44 -12.40 24.64
CA THR A 224 -11.42 -11.36 24.27
C THR A 224 -10.97 -10.57 23.02
N PRO A 225 -11.89 -10.01 22.22
CA PRO A 225 -11.52 -9.23 21.03
C PRO A 225 -10.55 -8.05 21.31
N PRO A 226 -10.67 -7.26 22.40
CA PRO A 226 -9.71 -6.21 22.71
C PRO A 226 -8.30 -6.75 23.00
N ALA A 227 -8.19 -7.87 23.71
CA ALA A 227 -6.89 -8.50 24.00
C ALA A 227 -6.25 -9.08 22.73
N CYS A 228 -7.05 -9.68 21.84
CA CYS A 228 -6.59 -10.13 20.52
C CYS A 228 -6.05 -8.96 19.67
N ARG A 229 -6.77 -7.83 19.64
CA ARG A 229 -6.31 -6.60 18.95
C ARG A 229 -5.01 -6.06 19.51
N LYS A 230 -4.88 -6.04 20.84
CA LYS A 230 -3.65 -5.57 21.50
C LYS A 230 -2.44 -6.41 21.09
N LEU A 231 -2.55 -7.74 21.11
CA LEU A 231 -1.46 -8.61 20.69
C LEU A 231 -1.16 -8.47 19.19
N ALA A 232 -2.19 -8.31 18.36
CA ALA A 232 -2.01 -8.07 16.93
C ALA A 232 -1.23 -6.76 16.68
N GLY A 233 -1.50 -5.70 17.45
CA GLY A 233 -0.75 -4.45 17.41
C GLY A 233 0.73 -4.62 17.81
N THR A 234 1.01 -5.38 18.87
CA THR A 234 2.39 -5.72 19.27
C THR A 234 3.10 -6.49 18.16
N LEU A 235 2.46 -7.51 17.60
CA LEU A 235 3.01 -8.29 16.48
C LEU A 235 3.29 -7.41 15.25
N ALA A 236 2.40 -6.47 14.94
CA ALA A 236 2.58 -5.55 13.81
C ALA A 236 3.78 -4.62 14.01
N ALA A 237 3.97 -4.10 15.23
CA ALA A 237 5.09 -3.23 15.57
C ALA A 237 6.43 -3.97 15.41
N GLU A 238 6.54 -5.17 15.98
CA GLU A 238 7.76 -6.00 15.90
C GLU A 238 8.06 -6.44 14.45
N LEU A 239 7.04 -6.88 13.71
CA LEU A 239 7.22 -7.26 12.30
C LEU A 239 7.60 -6.07 11.41
N SER A 240 7.14 -4.86 11.72
CA SER A 240 7.53 -3.67 10.95
C SER A 240 8.99 -3.27 11.12
N ALA A 241 9.61 -3.68 12.24
CA ALA A 241 11.04 -3.52 12.49
C ALA A 241 11.89 -4.62 11.84
N LEU A 242 11.28 -5.60 11.18
CA LEU A 242 11.98 -6.71 10.55
C LEU A 242 12.98 -6.22 9.50
N GLN A 243 14.25 -6.52 9.72
CA GLN A 243 15.34 -6.25 8.82
C GLN A 243 15.99 -7.54 8.33
N VAL A 244 16.11 -7.65 7.01
CA VAL A 244 16.77 -8.76 6.35
C VAL A 244 17.97 -8.21 5.59
N LYS A 245 19.17 -8.65 5.98
CA LYS A 245 20.41 -8.29 5.28
C LYS A 245 20.45 -9.04 3.96
N ASP A 246 20.63 -8.30 2.86
CA ASP A 246 21.03 -8.89 1.59
C ASP A 246 22.56 -9.06 1.59
N PRO A 247 23.09 -10.28 1.42
CA PRO A 247 24.54 -10.49 1.45
C PRO A 247 25.24 -9.80 0.26
N VAL A 248 24.61 -9.80 -0.91
CA VAL A 248 25.16 -9.31 -2.18
C VAL A 248 25.10 -7.79 -2.31
N LEU A 249 24.06 -7.13 -1.79
CA LEU A 249 23.96 -5.68 -1.79
C LEU A 249 24.48 -5.04 -0.49
N GLU A 250 24.76 -5.84 0.54
CA GLU A 250 25.14 -5.39 1.89
C GLU A 250 24.15 -4.38 2.52
N CYS A 251 22.95 -4.30 1.98
CA CYS A 251 21.90 -3.43 2.50
C CYS A 251 20.92 -4.21 3.37
N TYR A 252 20.30 -3.51 4.32
CA TYR A 252 19.14 -4.02 5.04
C TYR A 252 17.88 -3.68 4.27
N LEU A 253 17.13 -4.70 3.91
CA LEU A 253 15.81 -4.58 3.30
C LEU A 253 14.75 -4.82 4.38
N HIS A 254 13.68 -4.04 4.28
CA HIS A 254 12.51 -4.15 5.15
C HIS A 254 11.38 -4.80 4.34
N PRO A 255 11.07 -6.09 4.58
CA PRO A 255 9.92 -6.72 3.97
C PRO A 255 8.66 -5.96 4.39
N GLY A 256 7.75 -5.66 3.46
CA GLY A 256 6.46 -5.11 3.84
C GLY A 256 5.73 -6.13 4.70
N THR A 257 5.20 -5.74 5.85
CA THR A 257 4.42 -6.64 6.71
C THR A 257 3.08 -6.01 7.09
N SER A 258 2.04 -6.82 7.16
CA SER A 258 0.73 -6.42 7.69
C SER A 258 0.18 -7.48 8.64
N VAL A 259 -0.63 -7.03 9.59
CA VAL A 259 -1.25 -7.92 10.57
C VAL A 259 -2.75 -7.66 10.61
N GLY A 260 -3.52 -8.73 10.56
CA GLY A 260 -4.98 -8.71 10.69
C GLY A 260 -5.42 -9.65 11.79
N CYS A 261 -6.51 -9.34 12.49
CA CYS A 261 -7.10 -10.27 13.45
C CYS A 261 -8.61 -10.45 13.25
N ALA A 262 -9.12 -11.63 13.58
CA ALA A 262 -10.54 -11.94 13.63
C ALA A 262 -10.87 -12.68 14.93
N SER A 263 -12.06 -12.46 15.47
CA SER A 263 -12.53 -13.05 16.73
C SER A 263 -13.82 -13.84 16.52
N TYR A 264 -13.88 -15.04 17.09
CA TYR A 264 -15.10 -15.86 17.11
C TYR A 264 -15.77 -15.75 18.49
N PRO A 265 -17.11 -15.68 18.60
CA PRO A 265 -18.10 -15.69 17.52
C PRO A 265 -18.38 -14.30 16.91
N HIS A 266 -17.83 -13.23 17.47
CA HIS A 266 -18.15 -11.83 17.14
C HIS A 266 -18.11 -11.49 15.64
N ASP A 267 -17.13 -12.02 14.92
CA ASP A 267 -16.99 -11.74 13.49
C ASP A 267 -17.80 -12.71 12.61
N VAL A 268 -18.50 -13.70 13.16
CA VAL A 268 -19.23 -14.74 12.42
C VAL A 268 -20.74 -14.60 12.61
N ASN A 269 -21.47 -14.31 11.53
CA ASN A 269 -22.89 -13.96 11.58
C ASN A 269 -23.79 -14.89 10.75
N GLY A 270 -25.06 -15.00 11.15
CA GLY A 270 -26.16 -15.53 10.34
C GLY A 270 -25.99 -17.00 9.94
N HIS A 271 -26.08 -17.28 8.64
CA HIS A 271 -26.03 -18.65 8.09
C HIS A 271 -24.71 -19.38 8.37
N VAL A 272 -23.60 -18.64 8.57
CA VAL A 272 -22.28 -19.24 8.79
C VAL A 272 -22.22 -20.00 10.11
N LEU A 273 -22.90 -19.51 11.16
CA LEU A 273 -22.95 -20.19 12.46
C LEU A 273 -23.59 -21.59 12.37
N ARG A 274 -24.35 -21.88 11.31
CA ARG A 274 -24.98 -23.18 11.05
C ARG A 274 -24.14 -24.11 10.19
N GLN A 275 -22.99 -23.66 9.68
CA GLN A 275 -22.08 -24.48 8.88
C GLN A 275 -21.22 -25.38 9.76
N LYS A 276 -20.49 -26.33 9.14
CA LYS A 276 -19.56 -27.20 9.87
C LYS A 276 -18.44 -26.37 10.51
N PRO A 277 -17.95 -26.72 11.71
CA PRO A 277 -16.86 -26.01 12.38
C PRO A 277 -15.61 -25.80 11.50
N THR A 278 -15.29 -26.76 10.63
CA THR A 278 -14.20 -26.66 9.64
C THR A 278 -14.41 -25.54 8.62
N ASP A 279 -15.64 -25.35 8.15
CA ASP A 279 -15.97 -24.30 7.17
C ASP A 279 -15.95 -22.92 7.85
N GLN A 280 -16.41 -22.86 9.10
CA GLN A 280 -16.35 -21.66 9.93
C GLN A 280 -14.89 -21.25 10.23
N ALA A 281 -14.02 -22.21 10.55
CA ALA A 281 -12.59 -21.99 10.76
C ALA A 281 -11.92 -21.44 9.49
N ALA A 282 -12.19 -22.05 8.33
CA ALA A 282 -11.68 -21.57 7.05
C ALA A 282 -12.16 -20.14 6.73
N LEU A 283 -13.41 -19.79 7.06
CA LEU A 283 -13.91 -18.43 6.91
C LEU A 283 -13.20 -17.46 7.85
N LEU A 284 -12.95 -17.84 9.10
CA LEU A 284 -12.30 -16.98 10.09
C LEU A 284 -10.87 -16.62 9.66
N VAL A 285 -10.10 -17.59 9.13
CA VAL A 285 -8.78 -17.34 8.53
C VAL A 285 -8.89 -16.35 7.37
N ARG A 286 -9.89 -16.50 6.48
CA ARG A 286 -10.12 -15.56 5.37
C ARG A 286 -10.46 -14.15 5.87
N LYS A 287 -11.17 -14.01 6.99
CA LYS A 287 -11.49 -12.72 7.61
C LYS A 287 -10.26 -12.05 8.20
N ALA A 288 -9.42 -12.79 8.92
CA ALA A 288 -8.13 -12.28 9.39
C ALA A 288 -7.22 -11.86 8.22
N MET A 289 -7.21 -12.63 7.12
CA MET A 289 -6.47 -12.27 5.90
C MET A 289 -6.99 -10.99 5.25
N ARG A 290 -8.31 -10.76 5.22
CA ARG A 290 -8.88 -9.49 4.75
C ARG A 290 -8.47 -8.32 5.65
N ALA A 291 -8.46 -8.53 6.96
CA ALA A 291 -8.01 -7.52 7.91
C ALA A 291 -6.53 -7.19 7.71
N ALA A 292 -5.67 -8.18 7.45
CA ALA A 292 -4.26 -7.96 7.13
C ALA A 292 -4.09 -7.15 5.83
N ARG A 293 -4.90 -7.45 4.79
CA ARG A 293 -4.90 -6.65 3.55
C ARG A 293 -5.32 -5.20 3.80
N ALA A 294 -6.35 -4.97 4.61
CA ALA A 294 -6.77 -3.62 4.99
C ALA A 294 -5.68 -2.89 5.79
N ALA A 295 -4.97 -3.59 6.68
CA ALA A 295 -3.82 -3.04 7.39
C ALA A 295 -2.69 -2.61 6.42
N ALA A 296 -2.38 -3.43 5.42
CA ALA A 296 -1.37 -3.11 4.41
C ALA A 296 -1.66 -1.79 3.66
N GLN A 297 -2.94 -1.52 3.35
CA GLN A 297 -3.37 -0.29 2.68
C GLN A 297 -3.32 0.93 3.61
N ASN A 298 -3.47 0.74 4.92
CA ASN A 298 -3.53 1.82 5.91
C ASN A 298 -2.17 2.20 6.55
N GLY A 299 -1.07 1.59 6.09
CA GLY A 299 0.30 1.88 6.49
C GLY A 299 1.00 0.74 7.24
N THR A 300 2.33 0.76 7.24
CA THR A 300 3.18 -0.27 7.85
C THR A 300 3.13 -0.22 9.39
N GLY A 301 3.25 -1.37 10.05
CA GLY A 301 3.30 -1.46 11.51
C GLY A 301 1.96 -1.29 12.23
N ARG A 302 0.84 -1.31 11.50
CA ARG A 302 -0.51 -1.30 12.07
C ARG A 302 -1.14 -2.67 11.97
N ALA A 303 -1.99 -2.99 12.96
CA ALA A 303 -2.88 -4.13 12.92
C ALA A 303 -4.32 -3.69 12.77
N PHE A 304 -5.11 -4.45 12.02
CA PHE A 304 -6.55 -4.22 11.89
C PHE A 304 -7.33 -5.43 12.39
N ALA A 305 -8.40 -5.21 13.15
CA ALA A 305 -9.42 -6.23 13.32
C ALA A 305 -10.35 -6.28 12.10
N TYR A 306 -10.90 -7.46 11.82
CA TYR A 306 -11.92 -7.61 10.79
C TYR A 306 -13.12 -6.68 11.01
N SER A 307 -13.56 -6.53 12.27
CA SER A 307 -14.62 -5.59 12.66
C SER A 307 -14.29 -4.12 12.38
N GLN A 308 -12.99 -3.76 12.32
CA GLN A 308 -12.54 -2.39 12.08
C GLN A 308 -12.48 -2.02 10.59
N ILE A 309 -12.53 -3.01 9.68
CA ILE A 309 -12.38 -2.76 8.23
C ILE A 309 -13.47 -1.79 7.75
N VAL A 310 -14.73 -2.06 8.12
CA VAL A 310 -15.84 -1.17 7.75
C VAL A 310 -15.71 0.17 8.46
N THR A 311 -15.27 0.23 9.72
CA THR A 311 -15.29 1.50 10.46
C THR A 311 -14.20 2.48 10.03
N GLU A 312 -13.01 2.01 9.68
CA GLU A 312 -11.83 2.87 9.47
C GLU A 312 -10.84 2.32 8.42
N GLY A 313 -11.12 1.15 7.82
CA GLY A 313 -10.21 0.47 6.90
C GLY A 313 -10.50 0.68 5.42
N GLY A 314 -11.60 1.35 5.09
CA GLY A 314 -12.04 1.53 3.70
C GLY A 314 -11.30 2.63 2.96
N HIS A 315 -11.20 2.49 1.64
CA HIS A 315 -10.64 3.50 0.75
C HIS A 315 -11.49 3.68 -0.50
N VAL A 316 -11.35 4.86 -1.10
CA VAL A 316 -11.84 5.13 -2.45
C VAL A 316 -10.92 4.42 -3.44
N GLN A 317 -11.48 3.51 -4.26
CA GLN A 317 -10.76 2.81 -5.32
C GLN A 317 -10.71 3.62 -6.61
N GLU A 318 -11.86 4.18 -6.99
CA GLU A 318 -12.02 4.88 -8.26
C GLU A 318 -13.05 5.98 -8.07
N VAL A 319 -12.81 7.11 -8.72
CA VAL A 319 -13.76 8.23 -8.81
C VAL A 319 -14.44 8.10 -10.16
N LEU A 320 -15.75 7.93 -10.15
CA LEU A 320 -16.59 7.80 -11.34
C LEU A 320 -17.26 9.14 -11.68
N PRO A 321 -17.76 9.31 -12.91
CA PRO A 321 -18.53 10.50 -13.28
C PRO A 321 -19.75 10.72 -12.37
N LEU A 322 -20.21 11.97 -12.28
CA LEU A 322 -21.41 12.38 -11.54
C LEU A 322 -21.33 12.17 -10.02
N GLY A 323 -20.15 12.38 -9.42
CA GLY A 323 -19.98 12.29 -7.97
C GLY A 323 -20.12 10.86 -7.41
N ARG A 324 -20.01 9.84 -8.27
CA ARG A 324 -20.01 8.44 -7.87
C ARG A 324 -18.59 7.97 -7.61
N LEU A 325 -18.45 6.98 -6.75
CA LEU A 325 -17.17 6.42 -6.35
C LEU A 325 -17.30 4.91 -6.26
N THR A 326 -16.23 4.20 -6.57
CA THR A 326 -16.10 2.80 -6.16
C THR A 326 -15.25 2.77 -4.90
N VAL A 327 -15.70 2.07 -3.86
CA VAL A 327 -14.96 1.89 -2.61
C VAL A 327 -14.67 0.41 -2.37
N ASP A 328 -13.59 0.12 -1.65
CA ASP A 328 -13.15 -1.27 -1.37
C ASP A 328 -13.93 -1.95 -0.23
N LEU A 329 -14.90 -1.25 0.35
CA LEU A 329 -15.83 -1.80 1.33
C LEU A 329 -16.95 -2.55 0.61
N GLY A 330 -17.04 -3.87 0.79
CA GLY A 330 -18.13 -4.70 0.25
C GLY A 330 -18.92 -5.47 1.33
N ALA A 331 -19.98 -6.16 0.92
CA ALA A 331 -20.78 -7.02 1.81
C ALA A 331 -19.92 -8.09 2.52
N SER A 332 -18.81 -8.49 1.89
CA SER A 332 -17.90 -9.47 2.47
C SER A 332 -17.07 -8.98 3.65
N VAL A 333 -17.03 -7.67 3.92
CA VAL A 333 -16.47 -7.08 5.15
C VAL A 333 -17.56 -6.55 6.09
N GLY A 334 -18.83 -6.66 5.70
CA GLY A 334 -19.98 -6.24 6.51
C GLY A 334 -20.55 -4.87 6.12
N ALA A 335 -20.14 -4.28 4.99
CA ALA A 335 -20.73 -3.06 4.47
C ALA A 335 -22.21 -3.27 4.10
N ARG A 336 -23.03 -2.23 4.24
CA ARG A 336 -24.46 -2.22 3.94
C ARG A 336 -24.84 -0.96 3.16
N GLU A 337 -25.85 -1.09 2.30
CA GLU A 337 -26.41 0.05 1.59
C GLU A 337 -26.96 1.08 2.58
N GLY A 338 -26.81 2.36 2.24
CA GLY A 338 -27.17 3.50 3.09
C GLY A 338 -26.13 3.91 4.13
N GLN A 339 -25.07 3.11 4.37
CA GLN A 339 -24.02 3.51 5.31
C GLN A 339 -23.25 4.74 4.81
N ARG A 340 -22.99 5.67 5.74
CA ARG A 340 -22.35 6.96 5.45
C ARG A 340 -20.93 7.00 6.02
N PHE A 341 -20.02 7.62 5.27
CA PHE A 341 -18.60 7.66 5.59
C PHE A 341 -18.04 9.05 5.37
N LEU A 342 -17.19 9.50 6.30
CA LEU A 342 -16.30 10.64 6.06
C LEU A 342 -15.13 10.18 5.20
N VAL A 343 -14.78 11.01 4.22
CA VAL A 343 -13.63 10.84 3.34
C VAL A 343 -12.51 11.73 3.84
N TRP A 344 -11.36 11.12 4.12
CA TRP A 344 -10.18 11.80 4.63
C TRP A 344 -9.05 11.74 3.60
N GLY A 345 -8.59 12.92 3.21
CA GLY A 345 -7.42 13.11 2.37
C GLY A 345 -6.14 13.16 3.19
N GLY A 346 -5.10 12.47 2.72
CA GLY A 346 -3.74 12.60 3.24
C GLY A 346 -2.95 13.59 2.38
N THR A 347 -2.44 14.66 2.97
CA THR A 347 -1.37 15.43 2.33
C THR A 347 -0.11 14.57 2.28
N ASN A 348 0.68 14.67 1.20
CA ASN A 348 2.03 14.10 1.11
C ASN A 348 3.04 14.75 2.09
N ASP A 349 2.56 15.51 3.08
CA ASP A 349 3.38 16.22 4.06
C ASP A 349 3.32 15.47 5.40
N PRO A 350 4.43 14.89 5.89
CA PRO A 350 4.46 14.07 7.11
C PRO A 350 4.09 14.83 8.41
N LYS A 351 3.83 16.14 8.34
CA LYS A 351 3.36 16.98 9.47
C LYS A 351 1.92 17.48 9.35
N GLY A 352 1.22 17.22 8.24
CA GLY A 352 -0.15 17.68 8.03
C GLY A 352 -1.17 16.79 8.77
N ALA A 353 -2.14 17.40 9.47
CA ALA A 353 -3.30 16.66 9.96
C ALA A 353 -4.16 16.20 8.76
N PRO A 354 -4.73 14.98 8.80
CA PRO A 354 -5.60 14.48 7.73
C PRO A 354 -6.77 15.45 7.52
N THR A 355 -7.00 15.84 6.26
CA THR A 355 -8.04 16.82 5.93
C THR A 355 -9.31 16.10 5.50
N CYS A 356 -10.44 16.42 6.12
CA CYS A 356 -11.73 15.88 5.69
C CYS A 356 -12.06 16.46 4.31
N LYS A 357 -12.24 15.61 3.31
CA LYS A 357 -12.57 15.96 1.92
C LYS A 357 -14.08 15.95 1.68
N GLY A 358 -14.84 15.16 2.43
CA GLY A 358 -16.28 15.09 2.27
C GLY A 358 -16.94 13.91 2.97
N GLU A 359 -18.17 13.64 2.57
CA GLU A 359 -19.00 12.56 3.03
C GLU A 359 -19.56 11.78 1.84
N ILE A 360 -19.58 10.47 1.94
CA ILE A 360 -20.11 9.57 0.93
C ILE A 360 -21.15 8.62 1.54
N ALA A 361 -22.08 8.12 0.73
CA ALA A 361 -23.02 7.07 1.12
C ALA A 361 -22.91 5.88 0.17
N LEU A 362 -22.96 4.65 0.71
CA LEU A 362 -22.98 3.44 -0.10
C LEU A 362 -24.35 3.25 -0.74
N MET A 363 -24.39 3.23 -2.07
CA MET A 363 -25.63 3.10 -2.85
C MET A 363 -25.91 1.65 -3.24
N GLU A 364 -24.89 0.93 -3.72
CA GLU A 364 -24.99 -0.47 -4.10
C GLU A 364 -23.83 -1.23 -3.47
N VAL A 365 -24.13 -2.23 -2.63
CA VAL A 365 -23.09 -3.01 -1.97
C VAL A 365 -22.92 -4.36 -2.68
N ARG A 366 -21.76 -4.54 -3.31
CA ARG A 366 -21.38 -5.83 -3.91
C ARG A 366 -20.50 -6.62 -2.95
N ARG A 367 -20.15 -7.84 -3.36
CA ARG A 367 -19.39 -8.76 -2.51
C ARG A 367 -18.04 -8.18 -2.07
N GLY A 368 -17.28 -7.55 -2.97
CA GLY A 368 -15.89 -7.12 -2.71
C GLY A 368 -15.61 -5.62 -2.83
N HIS A 369 -16.59 -4.83 -3.27
CA HIS A 369 -16.53 -3.38 -3.43
C HIS A 369 -17.97 -2.84 -3.33
N SER A 370 -18.13 -1.53 -3.18
CA SER A 370 -19.44 -0.88 -3.24
C SER A 370 -19.38 0.34 -4.15
N LEU A 371 -20.51 0.63 -4.79
CA LEU A 371 -20.73 1.92 -5.43
C LEU A 371 -21.22 2.89 -4.35
N ALA A 372 -20.55 4.02 -4.23
CA ALA A 372 -20.88 5.09 -3.32
C ALA A 372 -21.17 6.38 -4.09
N GLU A 373 -21.88 7.29 -3.47
CA GLU A 373 -22.16 8.63 -3.99
C GLU A 373 -21.65 9.68 -3.00
N VAL A 374 -20.99 10.72 -3.50
CA VAL A 374 -20.55 11.86 -2.72
C VAL A 374 -21.77 12.66 -2.30
N MET A 375 -22.08 12.60 -1.01
CA MET A 375 -23.21 13.29 -0.39
C MET A 375 -22.86 14.76 -0.09
N HIS A 376 -21.63 14.99 0.35
CA HIS A 376 -21.13 16.31 0.74
C HIS A 376 -19.64 16.40 0.44
N GLN A 377 -19.17 17.52 -0.08
CA GLN A 377 -17.74 17.81 -0.17
C GLN A 377 -17.43 18.90 0.86
N ALA A 378 -16.48 18.66 1.76
CA ALA A 378 -16.17 19.56 2.87
C ALA A 378 -15.47 20.84 2.36
N ASP A 379 -14.67 20.71 1.30
CA ASP A 379 -14.12 21.81 0.52
C ASP A 379 -14.10 21.40 -0.94
N VAL A 380 -14.70 22.19 -1.81
CA VAL A 380 -14.84 21.85 -3.22
C VAL A 380 -13.53 21.93 -4.00
N SER A 381 -12.48 22.54 -3.42
CA SER A 381 -11.12 22.47 -3.96
C SER A 381 -10.39 21.17 -3.60
N LEU A 382 -10.93 20.41 -2.64
CA LEU A 382 -10.41 19.12 -2.19
C LEU A 382 -11.23 17.99 -2.76
N ASN A 383 -10.88 17.55 -3.96
CA ASN A 383 -11.54 16.43 -4.61
C ASN A 383 -11.26 15.12 -3.86
N VAL A 384 -12.28 14.27 -3.83
CA VAL A 384 -12.10 12.88 -3.48
C VAL A 384 -11.22 12.24 -4.56
N GLU A 385 -10.17 11.56 -4.15
CA GLU A 385 -9.16 10.93 -4.99
C GLU A 385 -9.05 9.45 -4.64
N PRO A 386 -8.66 8.59 -5.59
CA PRO A 386 -8.30 7.21 -5.29
C PRO A 386 -7.24 7.15 -4.19
N GLY A 387 -7.48 6.34 -3.17
CA GLY A 387 -6.63 6.21 -1.99
C GLY A 387 -7.06 7.04 -0.78
N ASP A 388 -8.07 7.91 -0.90
CA ASP A 388 -8.65 8.59 0.26
C ASP A 388 -9.29 7.59 1.23
N ARG A 389 -9.13 7.85 2.53
CA ARG A 389 -9.56 6.96 3.61
C ARG A 389 -11.01 7.21 4.00
N LEU A 390 -11.71 6.15 4.39
CA LEU A 390 -13.09 6.18 4.81
C LEU A 390 -13.21 5.92 6.32
N ALA A 391 -13.96 6.77 6.99
CA ALA A 391 -14.35 6.58 8.40
C ALA A 391 -15.87 6.54 8.51
N LEU A 392 -16.43 5.45 9.04
CA LEU A 392 -17.87 5.26 9.21
C LEU A 392 -18.45 6.32 10.15
N ILE A 393 -19.52 6.98 9.73
CA ILE A 393 -20.32 7.87 10.57
C ILE A 393 -21.30 6.99 11.34
N GLN A 394 -21.24 7.05 12.68
CA GLN A 394 -22.24 6.39 13.51
C GLN A 394 -23.52 7.24 13.50
N GLU A 395 -24.58 6.73 12.90
CA GLU A 395 -25.91 7.34 13.01
C GLU A 395 -26.45 7.12 14.43
N THR A 396 -26.51 8.19 15.23
CA THR A 396 -27.48 8.27 16.32
C THR A 396 -28.83 8.62 15.72
N ASP A 397 -29.84 7.78 15.96
CA ASP A 397 -31.21 7.94 15.44
C ASP A 397 -31.76 9.36 15.71
N PRO A 398 -32.27 10.08 14.70
CA PRO A 398 -32.86 11.41 14.83
C PRO A 398 -34.32 11.35 15.29
N ALA A 399 -34.61 10.57 16.34
CA ALA A 399 -35.93 10.57 16.96
C ALA A 399 -36.15 11.72 17.97
N GLU A 400 -35.16 12.60 18.16
CA GLU A 400 -35.27 13.74 19.08
C GLU A 400 -34.63 14.99 18.47
N ASN A 401 -35.33 15.65 17.55
CA ASN A 401 -35.52 17.11 17.50
C ASN A 401 -36.05 17.53 16.13
N GLY A 402 -37.36 17.77 16.05
CA GLY A 402 -37.93 18.61 15.01
C GLY A 402 -37.49 20.07 15.22
N GLY A 403 -36.84 20.69 14.23
CA GLY A 403 -36.43 22.09 14.28
C GLY A 403 -35.92 22.61 12.94
N LYS A 404 -36.18 23.89 12.66
CA LYS A 404 -35.95 24.68 11.43
C LYS A 404 -34.63 24.42 10.67
N ALA A 405 -34.66 24.67 9.36
CA ALA A 405 -33.48 24.69 8.50
C ALA A 405 -32.33 25.50 9.13
N ASP A 406 -31.20 24.84 9.39
CA ASP A 406 -30.04 25.43 10.03
C ASP A 406 -29.33 26.36 9.03
N ALA A 407 -29.61 27.67 9.14
CA ALA A 407 -28.81 28.70 8.51
C ALA A 407 -27.44 28.78 9.21
N ASP A 408 -26.38 29.03 8.44
CA ASP A 408 -25.04 29.25 8.97
C ASP A 408 -25.06 30.51 9.87
N MET A 409 -24.78 30.33 11.17
CA MET A 409 -24.88 31.40 12.17
C MET A 409 -23.94 32.59 11.87
N LEU A 410 -22.94 32.41 11.00
CA LEU A 410 -21.93 33.41 10.70
C LEU A 410 -22.34 34.36 9.57
N THR A 411 -22.87 33.78 8.48
CA THR A 411 -23.18 34.49 7.23
C THR A 411 -24.68 34.73 7.05
N GLY A 412 -25.54 34.02 7.78
CA GLY A 412 -26.98 34.03 7.59
C GLY A 412 -27.44 33.33 6.31
N LEU A 413 -26.51 32.70 5.57
CA LEU A 413 -26.79 31.94 4.37
C LEU A 413 -27.08 30.47 4.70
N PRO A 414 -27.75 29.71 3.80
CA PRO A 414 -27.88 28.27 3.97
C PRO A 414 -26.51 27.59 4.12
N THR A 415 -26.43 26.60 5.02
CA THR A 415 -25.28 25.68 5.09
C THR A 415 -25.11 24.96 3.76
N TYR A 416 -23.91 24.43 3.46
CA TYR A 416 -23.65 23.80 2.16
C TYR A 416 -24.70 22.75 1.76
N ARG A 417 -25.09 21.89 2.71
CA ARG A 417 -26.09 20.83 2.48
C ARG A 417 -27.45 21.40 2.04
N ASP A 418 -27.90 22.48 2.68
CA ASP A 418 -29.19 23.08 2.36
C ASP A 418 -29.11 24.01 1.15
N PHE A 419 -27.97 24.68 0.93
CA PHE A 419 -27.68 25.40 -0.30
C PHE A 419 -27.76 24.47 -1.51
N LEU A 420 -27.16 23.28 -1.48
CA LEU A 420 -27.22 22.34 -2.60
C LEU A 420 -28.67 21.90 -2.91
N LYS A 421 -29.49 21.62 -1.89
CA LYS A 421 -30.91 21.29 -2.09
C LYS A 421 -31.68 22.43 -2.77
N GLN A 422 -31.45 23.66 -2.30
CA GLN A 422 -32.08 24.85 -2.87
C GLN A 422 -31.55 25.14 -4.29
N LEU A 423 -30.25 24.96 -4.52
CA LEU A 423 -29.59 25.15 -5.80
C LEU A 423 -30.19 24.24 -6.88
N VAL A 424 -30.38 22.95 -6.60
CA VAL A 424 -31.02 22.01 -7.53
C VAL A 424 -32.42 22.50 -7.92
N THR A 425 -33.23 22.86 -6.92
CA THR A 425 -34.61 23.31 -7.13
C THR A 425 -34.68 24.61 -7.93
N GLU A 426 -33.81 25.58 -7.62
CA GLU A 426 -33.84 26.90 -8.25
C GLU A 426 -33.27 26.86 -9.67
N ARG A 427 -32.16 26.15 -9.86
CA ARG A 427 -31.53 25.96 -11.17
C ARG A 427 -32.47 25.33 -12.19
N ASP A 428 -33.27 24.35 -11.78
CA ASP A 428 -34.16 23.63 -12.70
C ASP A 428 -35.33 24.49 -13.19
N LYS A 429 -35.65 25.61 -12.51
CA LYS A 429 -36.65 26.58 -12.96
C LYS A 429 -36.20 27.44 -14.14
N HIS A 430 -34.88 27.57 -14.34
CA HIS A 430 -34.31 28.52 -15.30
C HIS A 430 -33.66 27.78 -16.47
N GLU A 431 -33.98 28.20 -17.70
CA GLU A 431 -33.34 27.68 -18.92
C GLU A 431 -31.95 28.27 -19.14
N THR A 432 -31.71 29.47 -18.62
CA THR A 432 -30.40 30.13 -18.67
C THR A 432 -30.07 30.74 -17.32
N PHE A 433 -28.83 30.58 -16.88
CA PHE A 433 -28.33 31.16 -15.64
C PHE A 433 -26.80 31.24 -15.67
N SER A 434 -26.24 32.03 -14.76
CA SER A 434 -24.80 31.97 -14.43
C SER A 434 -24.64 31.55 -12.97
N LEU A 435 -23.62 30.76 -12.69
CA LEU A 435 -23.26 30.40 -11.32
C LEU A 435 -21.86 30.95 -11.04
N VAL A 436 -21.77 31.74 -9.98
CA VAL A 436 -20.55 32.40 -9.53
C VAL A 436 -20.06 31.71 -8.28
N LEU A 437 -18.79 31.33 -8.26
CA LEU A 437 -18.09 30.77 -7.12
C LEU A 437 -16.98 31.74 -6.70
N LEU A 438 -16.99 32.16 -5.44
CA LEU A 438 -16.05 33.09 -4.86
C LEU A 438 -15.19 32.39 -3.82
N ARG A 439 -13.88 32.61 -3.87
CA ARG A 439 -12.93 32.10 -2.87
C ARG A 439 -12.04 33.22 -2.37
N LEU A 440 -11.91 33.34 -1.04
CA LEU A 440 -10.89 34.17 -0.41
C LEU A 440 -9.52 33.47 -0.50
N PRO A 441 -8.43 34.18 -0.86
CA PRO A 441 -7.09 33.60 -0.97
C PRO A 441 -6.58 33.06 0.37
N ASP A 442 -5.68 32.06 0.29
CA ASP A 442 -5.21 31.24 1.42
C ASP A 442 -4.90 32.07 2.67
N MET A 443 -5.65 31.77 3.73
CA MET A 443 -5.45 32.28 5.07
C MET A 443 -4.63 31.22 5.81
N ASP A 444 -3.40 31.54 6.22
CA ASP A 444 -2.43 30.62 6.83
C ASP A 444 -2.91 29.84 8.07
N ARG A 445 -4.13 30.11 8.58
CA ARG A 445 -4.79 29.38 9.68
C ARG A 445 -6.31 29.24 9.45
N PRO A 446 -6.85 28.00 9.38
CA PRO A 446 -8.28 27.76 9.28
C PRO A 446 -8.93 27.84 10.67
N SER A 447 -8.93 29.02 11.31
CA SER A 447 -9.65 29.27 12.60
C SER A 447 -9.56 30.73 13.13
N ASP A 448 -9.13 31.73 12.36
CA ASP A 448 -9.09 33.12 12.90
C ASP A 448 -10.46 33.81 12.82
N SER A 449 -10.91 34.42 13.92
CA SER A 449 -12.11 35.27 14.01
C SER A 449 -12.19 36.37 12.93
N LEU A 450 -11.03 36.75 12.39
CA LEU A 450 -10.89 37.71 11.30
C LEU A 450 -11.39 37.15 9.95
N THR A 451 -11.13 35.87 9.66
CA THR A 451 -11.58 35.20 8.43
C THR A 451 -13.11 35.11 8.39
N GLU A 452 -13.70 34.79 9.53
CA GLU A 452 -15.14 34.73 9.70
C GLU A 452 -15.82 36.09 9.47
N THR A 453 -15.22 37.16 10.00
CA THR A 453 -15.71 38.53 9.78
C THR A 453 -15.63 38.90 8.30
N ARG A 454 -14.52 38.60 7.63
CA ARG A 454 -14.33 38.88 6.20
C ARG A 454 -15.31 38.09 5.31
N LEU A 455 -15.60 36.84 5.64
CA LEU A 455 -16.56 36.03 4.90
C LEU A 455 -17.98 36.58 5.03
N ARG A 456 -18.36 37.07 6.22
CA ARG A 456 -19.62 37.76 6.46
C ARG A 456 -19.73 39.06 5.64
N ASP A 457 -18.67 39.87 5.63
CA ASP A 457 -18.64 41.12 4.87
C ASP A 457 -18.75 40.86 3.36
N LEU A 458 -18.04 39.85 2.85
CA LEU A 458 -18.13 39.42 1.46
C LEU A 458 -19.54 38.94 1.11
N ALA A 459 -20.16 38.12 1.97
CA ALA A 459 -21.51 37.63 1.76
C ALA A 459 -22.54 38.78 1.70
N SER A 460 -22.42 39.76 2.60
CA SER A 460 -23.25 40.96 2.61
C SER A 460 -23.10 41.78 1.32
N ALA A 461 -21.86 41.97 0.85
CA ALA A 461 -21.58 42.66 -0.41
C ALA A 461 -22.17 41.91 -1.63
N CYS A 462 -22.08 40.58 -1.65
CA CYS A 462 -22.65 39.75 -2.71
C CYS A 462 -24.17 39.90 -2.78
N THR A 463 -24.88 39.77 -1.65
CA THR A 463 -26.35 39.93 -1.61
C THR A 463 -26.78 41.32 -2.12
N LYS A 464 -26.04 42.37 -1.76
CA LYS A 464 -26.34 43.75 -2.21
C LYS A 464 -26.13 43.95 -3.71
N ILE A 465 -25.12 43.33 -4.31
CA ILE A 465 -24.73 43.57 -5.71
C ILE A 465 -25.43 42.62 -6.68
N PHE A 466 -25.59 41.36 -6.30
CA PHE A 466 -26.25 40.34 -7.12
C PHE A 466 -27.78 40.43 -7.06
N GLY A 467 -28.34 41.04 -6.02
CA GLY A 467 -29.77 41.32 -5.87
C GLY A 467 -30.57 40.17 -5.25
N GLU A 468 -31.82 40.44 -4.89
CA GLU A 468 -32.68 39.52 -4.13
C GLU A 468 -33.15 38.29 -4.92
N SER A 469 -33.10 38.34 -6.24
CA SER A 469 -33.44 37.20 -7.10
C SER A 469 -32.31 36.16 -7.20
N ALA A 470 -31.14 36.43 -6.62
CA ALA A 470 -29.99 35.54 -6.67
C ALA A 470 -29.94 34.63 -5.42
N LEU A 471 -29.77 33.33 -5.64
CA LEU A 471 -29.67 32.35 -4.56
C LEU A 471 -28.21 32.21 -4.12
N GLY A 472 -27.90 32.62 -2.89
CA GLY A 472 -26.56 32.53 -2.28
C GLY A 472 -26.44 31.40 -1.25
N GLY A 473 -25.23 30.85 -1.12
CA GLY A 473 -24.93 29.87 -0.07
C GLY A 473 -23.45 29.68 0.19
N ARG A 474 -23.13 29.06 1.32
CA ARG A 474 -21.75 28.78 1.72
C ARG A 474 -21.25 27.48 1.07
N THR A 475 -20.06 27.52 0.44
CA THR A 475 -19.48 26.36 -0.25
C THR A 475 -18.31 25.70 0.45
N SER A 476 -17.54 26.46 1.23
CA SER A 476 -16.46 25.94 2.08
C SER A 476 -16.19 26.88 3.27
N LEU A 477 -15.10 26.65 4.00
CA LEU A 477 -14.67 27.54 5.07
C LEU A 477 -14.33 28.96 4.57
N SER A 478 -13.89 29.10 3.32
CA SER A 478 -13.48 30.37 2.67
C SER A 478 -14.22 30.65 1.36
N GLY A 479 -15.23 29.82 1.03
CA GLY A 479 -15.91 29.82 -0.26
C GLY A 479 -17.39 30.16 -0.14
N LEU A 480 -17.90 30.93 -1.11
CA LEU A 480 -19.31 31.23 -1.28
C LEU A 480 -19.74 30.99 -2.74
N ALA A 481 -21.01 30.71 -2.98
CA ALA A 481 -21.57 30.60 -4.33
C ALA A 481 -22.89 31.34 -4.48
N TRP A 482 -23.14 31.85 -5.69
CA TRP A 482 -24.38 32.52 -6.09
C TRP A 482 -24.88 32.03 -7.44
N LEU A 483 -26.13 31.59 -7.47
CA LEU A 483 -26.87 31.36 -8.71
C LEU A 483 -27.53 32.67 -9.14
N LEU A 484 -27.23 33.11 -10.37
CA LEU A 484 -27.78 34.31 -11.00
C LEU A 484 -28.74 33.88 -12.14
N PRO A 485 -30.07 33.91 -11.90
CA PRO A 485 -31.06 33.58 -12.93
C PRO A 485 -30.96 34.48 -14.15
N GLU A 486 -31.23 33.91 -15.34
CA GLU A 486 -31.35 34.63 -16.62
C GLU A 486 -30.18 35.58 -16.95
N THR A 487 -28.99 35.27 -16.40
CA THR A 487 -27.81 36.11 -16.49
C THR A 487 -26.77 35.42 -17.37
N SER A 488 -26.24 36.16 -18.36
CA SER A 488 -25.17 35.68 -19.23
C SER A 488 -23.79 35.81 -18.59
N GLY A 489 -22.85 34.95 -18.97
CA GLY A 489 -21.48 34.97 -18.44
C GLY A 489 -20.80 36.35 -18.45
N PRO A 490 -20.83 37.12 -19.55
CA PRO A 490 -20.26 38.48 -19.57
C PRO A 490 -20.95 39.46 -18.63
N LYS A 491 -22.27 39.32 -18.40
CA LYS A 491 -23.02 40.13 -17.44
C LYS A 491 -22.65 39.75 -16.00
N ALA A 492 -22.54 38.46 -15.71
CA ALA A 492 -22.05 37.96 -14.43
C ALA A 492 -20.62 38.46 -14.14
N LYS A 493 -19.73 38.45 -15.15
CA LYS A 493 -18.38 39.01 -15.03
C LYS A 493 -18.38 40.46 -14.59
N LYS A 494 -19.19 41.32 -15.24
CA LYS A 494 -19.32 42.74 -14.87
C LYS A 494 -19.85 42.94 -13.44
N LEU A 495 -20.75 42.06 -12.99
CA LEU A 495 -21.23 42.09 -11.60
C LEU A 495 -20.13 41.71 -10.61
N CYS A 496 -19.30 40.72 -10.94
CA CYS A 496 -18.12 40.36 -10.14
C CYS A 496 -17.08 41.49 -10.14
N GLU A 497 -16.80 42.14 -11.27
CA GLU A 497 -15.89 43.29 -11.35
C GLU A 497 -16.38 44.42 -10.41
N LYS A 498 -17.67 44.77 -10.49
CA LYS A 498 -18.29 45.75 -9.59
C LYS A 498 -18.24 45.33 -8.11
N LEU A 499 -18.42 44.04 -7.82
CA LEU A 499 -18.27 43.50 -6.47
C LEU A 499 -16.86 43.71 -5.94
N LEU A 500 -15.84 43.31 -6.72
CA LEU A 500 -14.44 43.44 -6.29
C LEU A 500 -14.02 44.91 -6.14
N GLU A 501 -14.50 45.82 -6.98
CA GLU A 501 -14.28 47.26 -6.86
C GLU A 501 -14.92 47.88 -5.62
N SER A 502 -16.05 47.32 -5.16
CA SER A 502 -16.76 47.81 -3.96
C SER A 502 -16.10 47.40 -2.63
N LEU A 503 -15.17 46.44 -2.67
CA LEU A 503 -14.47 45.96 -1.48
C LEU A 503 -13.38 46.97 -1.06
N PRO A 504 -13.18 47.17 0.26
CA PRO A 504 -12.14 48.07 0.78
C PRO A 504 -10.74 47.76 0.21
N PRO A 505 -9.83 48.76 0.10
CA PRO A 505 -8.49 48.56 -0.43
C PRO A 505 -7.66 47.53 0.37
N ASP A 506 -7.88 47.45 1.68
CA ASP A 506 -7.20 46.50 2.58
C ASP A 506 -7.86 45.10 2.62
N PHE A 507 -8.93 44.88 1.84
CA PHE A 507 -9.64 43.62 1.80
C PHE A 507 -8.91 42.60 0.89
N PRO A 508 -8.68 41.36 1.34
CA PRO A 508 -8.02 40.35 0.50
C PRO A 508 -8.87 40.08 -0.75
N ARG A 509 -8.28 40.24 -1.94
CA ARG A 509 -9.01 40.15 -3.20
C ARG A 509 -9.47 38.72 -3.47
N PRO A 510 -10.79 38.41 -3.42
CA PRO A 510 -11.26 37.07 -3.73
C PRO A 510 -11.14 36.76 -5.22
N ALA A 511 -10.93 35.49 -5.52
CA ALA A 511 -11.01 34.96 -6.88
C ALA A 511 -12.46 34.55 -7.19
N ALA A 512 -12.90 34.77 -8.43
CA ALA A 512 -14.25 34.46 -8.89
C ALA A 512 -14.22 33.55 -10.12
N GLY A 513 -14.77 32.34 -9.98
CA GLY A 513 -15.03 31.43 -11.08
C GLY A 513 -16.48 31.54 -11.54
N ILE A 514 -16.70 31.74 -12.83
CA ILE A 514 -18.03 31.97 -13.40
C ILE A 514 -18.33 30.92 -14.45
N THR A 515 -19.42 30.17 -14.27
CA THR A 515 -20.00 29.35 -15.33
C THR A 515 -21.28 29.97 -15.89
N LYS A 516 -21.65 29.54 -17.10
CA LYS A 516 -22.92 29.85 -17.74
C LYS A 516 -23.61 28.58 -18.20
N HIS A 517 -24.93 28.54 -18.13
CA HIS A 517 -25.73 27.51 -18.78
C HIS A 517 -26.61 28.15 -19.87
N PRO A 518 -26.65 27.58 -21.09
CA PRO A 518 -25.91 26.40 -21.56
C PRO A 518 -24.43 26.67 -21.87
N PHE A 519 -23.58 25.65 -21.69
CA PHE A 519 -22.16 25.65 -22.10
C PHE A 519 -21.76 24.23 -22.56
N LEU A 520 -21.32 24.11 -23.81
CA LEU A 520 -21.05 22.80 -24.45
C LEU A 520 -22.23 21.82 -24.26
N SER A 521 -21.93 20.53 -24.09
CA SER A 521 -22.88 19.46 -23.79
C SER A 521 -23.09 19.25 -22.29
N TYR A 522 -22.64 20.17 -21.45
CA TYR A 522 -22.80 20.04 -19.99
C TYR A 522 -24.26 20.24 -19.58
N SER A 523 -24.71 19.40 -18.66
CA SER A 523 -26.03 19.48 -18.06
C SER A 523 -26.12 20.62 -17.06
N LYS A 524 -27.34 20.94 -16.59
CA LYS A 524 -27.53 21.87 -15.48
C LYS A 524 -26.80 21.37 -14.21
N ALA A 525 -26.67 20.05 -14.01
CA ALA A 525 -25.97 19.47 -12.86
C ALA A 525 -24.47 19.81 -12.80
N ASP A 526 -23.84 19.96 -13.96
CA ASP A 526 -22.39 20.21 -14.08
C ASP A 526 -22.02 21.69 -13.85
N ALA A 527 -23.00 22.55 -13.53
CA ALA A 527 -22.74 23.98 -13.35
C ALA A 527 -21.74 24.25 -12.22
N LEU A 528 -21.90 23.58 -11.08
CA LEU A 528 -21.00 23.79 -9.94
C LEU A 528 -19.57 23.36 -10.30
N ASP A 529 -19.38 22.18 -10.87
CA ASP A 529 -18.08 21.70 -11.34
C ASP A 529 -17.42 22.67 -12.36
N ASN A 530 -18.19 23.14 -13.34
CA ASN A 530 -17.69 24.11 -14.32
C ASN A 530 -17.31 25.46 -13.70
N ALA A 531 -18.00 25.90 -12.63
CA ALA A 531 -17.61 27.09 -11.88
C ALA A 531 -16.27 26.89 -11.17
N HIS A 532 -15.97 25.68 -10.71
CA HIS A 532 -14.66 25.34 -10.11
C HIS A 532 -13.54 25.38 -11.14
N LYS A 533 -13.76 24.78 -12.33
CA LYS A 533 -12.79 24.86 -13.44
C LYS A 533 -12.47 26.32 -13.80
N ALA A 534 -13.51 27.16 -13.83
CA ALA A 534 -13.33 28.60 -14.04
C ALA A 534 -12.58 29.29 -12.88
N LEU A 535 -12.78 28.86 -11.64
CA LEU A 535 -12.09 29.39 -10.47
C LEU A 535 -10.59 29.01 -10.46
N GLU A 536 -10.26 27.77 -10.83
CA GLU A 536 -8.86 27.32 -10.96
C GLU A 536 -8.09 28.20 -11.95
N TYR A 537 -8.73 28.54 -13.07
CA TYR A 537 -8.19 29.49 -14.02
C TYR A 537 -8.13 30.92 -13.46
N ALA A 538 -9.18 31.37 -12.78
CA ALA A 538 -9.26 32.72 -12.21
C ALA A 538 -8.09 33.05 -11.26
N ILE A 539 -7.66 32.08 -10.47
CA ILE A 539 -6.55 32.22 -9.51
C ILE A 539 -5.20 32.47 -10.22
N LEU A 540 -5.06 32.03 -11.47
CA LEU A 540 -3.83 32.23 -12.25
C LEU A 540 -3.80 33.57 -13.01
N LEU A 541 -4.91 34.31 -13.04
CA LEU A 541 -5.01 35.60 -13.73
C LEU A 541 -4.46 36.75 -12.86
N PRO A 542 -3.98 37.84 -13.47
CA PRO A 542 -3.68 39.06 -12.70
C PRO A 542 -4.96 39.66 -12.10
N GLU A 543 -4.81 40.50 -11.08
CA GLU A 543 -5.95 41.20 -10.49
C GLU A 543 -6.69 42.06 -11.53
N PRO A 544 -8.05 42.02 -11.55
CA PRO A 544 -8.93 41.20 -10.70
C PRO A 544 -9.01 39.72 -11.16
N HIS A 545 -8.88 38.79 -10.19
CA HIS A 545 -8.90 37.33 -10.38
C HIS A 545 -10.28 36.79 -10.79
N ILE A 546 -10.76 37.08 -12.00
CA ILE A 546 -12.08 36.67 -12.50
C ILE A 546 -11.93 35.80 -13.74
N GLY A 547 -12.31 34.52 -13.64
CA GLY A 547 -12.27 33.54 -14.72
C GLY A 547 -13.68 33.14 -15.17
N LEU A 548 -13.89 33.02 -16.47
CA LEU A 548 -15.09 32.38 -17.04
C LEU A 548 -14.77 30.97 -17.47
N VAL A 549 -15.78 30.08 -17.44
CA VAL A 549 -15.65 28.78 -18.07
C VAL A 549 -15.57 28.96 -19.59
N ASP A 550 -14.40 28.65 -20.13
CA ASP A 550 -14.07 28.71 -21.55
C ASP A 550 -12.99 27.67 -21.89
N SER A 551 -12.45 27.73 -23.13
CA SER A 551 -11.41 26.80 -23.56
C SER A 551 -10.13 26.87 -22.71
N LEU A 552 -9.80 28.04 -22.16
CA LEU A 552 -8.61 28.22 -21.32
C LEU A 552 -8.84 27.61 -19.94
N ALA A 553 -10.01 27.83 -19.34
CA ALA A 553 -10.38 27.20 -18.08
C ALA A 553 -10.33 25.67 -18.15
N LEU A 554 -10.90 25.08 -19.20
CA LEU A 554 -10.84 23.64 -19.44
C LEU A 554 -9.40 23.14 -19.68
N ASN A 555 -8.57 23.92 -20.37
CA ASN A 555 -7.15 23.59 -20.56
C ASN A 555 -6.37 23.57 -19.24
N ILE A 556 -6.54 24.58 -18.39
CA ILE A 556 -5.88 24.64 -17.08
C ILE A 556 -6.31 23.48 -16.19
N HIS A 557 -7.61 23.16 -16.19
CA HIS A 557 -8.11 22.01 -15.45
C HIS A 557 -7.51 20.69 -15.96
N ALA A 558 -7.39 20.52 -17.28
CA ALA A 558 -6.73 19.36 -17.88
C ALA A 558 -5.23 19.28 -17.53
N ASP A 559 -4.51 20.41 -17.49
CA ASP A 559 -3.11 20.47 -17.05
C ASP A 559 -2.96 20.01 -15.58
N LYS A 560 -3.91 20.35 -14.71
CA LYS A 560 -3.97 19.87 -13.32
C LYS A 560 -4.16 18.35 -13.26
N LEU A 561 -5.12 17.79 -14.01
CA LEU A 561 -5.36 16.35 -14.09
C LEU A 561 -4.12 15.60 -14.61
N PHE A 562 -3.43 16.17 -15.59
CA PHE A 562 -2.18 15.61 -16.12
C PHE A 562 -1.06 15.55 -15.07
N ALA A 563 -0.93 16.60 -14.24
CA ALA A 563 0.06 16.66 -13.16
C ALA A 563 -0.22 15.62 -12.05
N GLN A 564 -1.50 15.33 -11.78
CA GLN A 564 -1.93 14.29 -10.84
C GLN A 564 -1.75 12.86 -11.37
N GLY A 565 -1.51 12.70 -12.68
CA GLY A 565 -1.33 11.40 -13.32
C GLY A 565 -2.60 10.79 -13.92
N SER A 566 -3.74 11.48 -13.82
CA SER A 566 -5.03 11.09 -14.41
C SER A 566 -5.05 11.37 -15.92
N LEU A 567 -4.28 10.59 -16.69
CA LEU A 567 -4.04 10.83 -18.11
C LEU A 567 -5.30 10.73 -18.99
N TYR A 568 -6.23 9.84 -18.67
CA TYR A 568 -7.47 9.67 -19.46
C TYR A 568 -8.41 10.86 -19.27
N ASP A 569 -8.61 11.31 -18.04
CA ASP A 569 -9.47 12.47 -17.73
C ASP A 569 -8.91 13.75 -18.35
N ALA A 570 -7.58 13.94 -18.27
CA ALA A 570 -6.91 15.05 -18.92
C ALA A 570 -7.17 15.07 -20.43
N ILE A 571 -7.14 13.90 -21.10
CA ILE A 571 -7.42 13.79 -22.55
C ILE A 571 -8.83 14.23 -22.89
N GLU A 572 -9.83 13.78 -22.14
CA GLU A 572 -11.22 14.17 -22.38
C GLU A 572 -11.43 15.67 -22.15
N GLU A 573 -10.85 16.23 -21.09
CA GLU A 573 -10.92 17.66 -20.83
C GLU A 573 -10.19 18.51 -21.88
N TYR A 574 -9.02 18.09 -22.39
CA TYR A 574 -8.40 18.77 -23.53
C TYR A 574 -9.26 18.71 -24.80
N LYS A 575 -9.99 17.61 -25.04
CA LYS A 575 -10.93 17.52 -26.17
C LYS A 575 -12.11 18.49 -25.99
N LEU A 576 -12.62 18.65 -24.78
CA LEU A 576 -13.67 19.62 -24.46
C LEU A 576 -13.16 21.06 -24.64
N ALA A 577 -11.95 21.36 -24.18
CA ALA A 577 -11.27 22.63 -24.43
C ALA A 577 -11.18 22.94 -25.93
N LEU A 578 -10.82 21.96 -26.76
CA LEU A 578 -10.75 22.09 -28.21
C LEU A 578 -12.12 22.14 -28.90
N THR A 579 -13.17 21.65 -28.25
CA THR A 579 -14.56 21.78 -28.71
C THR A 579 -15.07 23.20 -28.46
N ALA A 580 -14.76 23.78 -27.30
CA ALA A 580 -15.05 25.16 -26.96
C ALA A 580 -14.28 26.15 -27.86
N ASP A 581 -12.99 25.89 -28.11
CA ASP A 581 -12.19 26.63 -29.08
C ASP A 581 -11.20 25.73 -29.81
N ARG A 582 -11.50 25.46 -31.09
CA ARG A 582 -10.62 24.67 -31.97
C ARG A 582 -9.28 25.36 -32.24
N SER A 583 -9.16 26.66 -31.97
CA SER A 583 -7.94 27.45 -32.18
C SER A 583 -6.94 27.30 -31.03
N ASN A 584 -7.34 26.82 -29.85
CA ASN A 584 -6.46 26.64 -28.69
C ASN A 584 -5.29 25.70 -29.03
N ILE A 585 -4.11 26.28 -29.23
CA ILE A 585 -2.89 25.53 -29.60
C ILE A 585 -2.30 24.81 -28.39
N MET A 586 -2.38 25.43 -27.20
CA MET A 586 -1.85 24.87 -25.95
C MET A 586 -2.54 23.54 -25.61
N ALA A 587 -3.86 23.52 -25.57
CA ALA A 587 -4.65 22.30 -25.32
C ALA A 587 -4.35 21.20 -26.35
N ARG A 588 -4.13 21.56 -27.61
CA ARG A 588 -3.78 20.58 -28.66
C ARG A 588 -2.38 20.02 -28.49
N ASN A 589 -1.41 20.84 -28.10
CA ASN A 589 -0.05 20.40 -27.80
C ASN A 589 -0.04 19.47 -26.58
N SER A 590 -0.72 19.85 -25.48
CA SER A 590 -0.84 19.03 -24.28
C SER A 590 -1.56 17.71 -24.51
N LEU A 591 -2.62 17.69 -25.34
CA LEU A 591 -3.28 16.46 -25.79
C LEU A 591 -2.30 15.51 -26.53
N GLY A 592 -1.42 16.07 -27.37
CA GLY A 592 -0.35 15.31 -28.02
C GLY A 592 0.64 14.69 -27.03
N VAL A 593 1.01 15.42 -25.99
CA VAL A 593 1.87 14.92 -24.90
C VAL A 593 1.20 13.78 -24.14
N CYS A 594 -0.11 13.90 -23.85
CA CYS A 594 -0.87 12.84 -23.16
C CYS A 594 -0.87 11.54 -23.97
N HIS A 595 -1.19 11.60 -25.28
CA HIS A 595 -1.14 10.43 -26.15
C HIS A 595 0.25 9.79 -26.21
N ALA A 596 1.32 10.60 -26.22
CA ALA A 596 2.68 10.10 -26.20
C ALA A 596 3.02 9.32 -24.93
N ARG A 597 2.54 9.80 -23.77
CA ARG A 597 2.76 9.18 -22.46
C ARG A 597 2.02 7.85 -22.33
N MET A 598 0.83 7.72 -22.95
CA MET A 598 0.09 6.45 -23.06
C MET A 598 0.68 5.48 -24.10
N GLY A 599 1.69 5.90 -24.86
CA GLY A 599 2.29 5.07 -25.92
C GLY A 599 1.55 5.10 -27.26
N ASP A 600 0.45 5.86 -27.40
CA ASP A 600 -0.19 6.12 -28.70
C ASP A 600 0.59 7.19 -29.48
N LEU A 601 1.75 6.78 -29.98
CA LEU A 601 2.67 7.63 -30.74
C LEU A 601 2.03 8.16 -32.02
N SER A 602 1.11 7.41 -32.62
CA SER A 602 0.40 7.79 -33.84
C SER A 602 -0.57 8.94 -33.60
N ALA A 603 -1.37 8.89 -32.53
CA ALA A 603 -2.24 9.99 -32.15
C ALA A 603 -1.45 11.23 -31.74
N ALA A 604 -0.39 11.07 -30.95
CA ALA A 604 0.51 12.16 -30.58
C ALA A 604 1.06 12.90 -31.81
N LYS A 605 1.57 12.15 -32.79
CA LYS A 605 2.08 12.71 -34.03
C LYS A 605 1.03 13.51 -34.81
N ARG A 606 -0.22 13.05 -34.87
CA ARG A 606 -1.33 13.78 -35.53
C ARG A 606 -1.60 15.13 -34.85
N GLN A 607 -1.59 15.17 -33.51
CA GLN A 607 -1.82 16.43 -32.78
C GLN A 607 -0.70 17.44 -33.04
N PHE A 608 0.58 17.02 -32.93
CA PHE A 608 1.71 17.90 -33.20
C PHE A 608 1.75 18.37 -34.66
N ASN A 609 1.43 17.52 -35.63
CA ASN A 609 1.29 17.94 -37.03
C ASN A 609 0.23 19.02 -37.22
N THR A 610 -0.89 18.93 -36.50
CA THR A 610 -1.96 19.93 -36.57
C THR A 610 -1.51 21.26 -35.97
N VAL A 611 -0.77 21.23 -34.85
CA VAL A 611 -0.16 22.43 -34.27
C VAL A 611 0.82 23.07 -35.26
N LEU A 612 1.73 22.27 -35.83
CA LEU A 612 2.73 22.74 -36.79
C LEU A 612 2.14 23.19 -38.13
N GLY A 613 0.98 22.66 -38.53
CA GLY A 613 0.25 23.13 -39.70
C GLY A 613 -0.31 24.55 -39.51
N LYS A 614 -0.67 24.92 -38.28
CA LYS A 614 -1.15 26.28 -37.94
C LYS A 614 0.01 27.23 -37.61
N ASN A 615 0.96 26.77 -36.80
CA ASN A 615 2.15 27.50 -36.43
C ASN A 615 3.40 26.66 -36.72
N PRO A 616 3.98 26.77 -37.93
CA PRO A 616 5.19 26.04 -38.30
C PRO A 616 6.43 26.40 -37.48
N LYS A 617 6.37 27.48 -36.70
CA LYS A 617 7.48 28.01 -35.88
C LYS A 617 7.31 27.71 -34.39
N ASP A 618 6.36 26.85 -34.01
CA ASP A 618 6.18 26.45 -32.62
C ASP A 618 7.33 25.52 -32.15
N VAL A 619 8.22 26.05 -31.31
CA VAL A 619 9.43 25.35 -30.85
C VAL A 619 9.08 24.11 -30.02
N PHE A 620 8.08 24.20 -29.14
CA PHE A 620 7.66 23.09 -28.28
C PHE A 620 7.04 21.96 -29.10
N ALA A 621 6.15 22.29 -30.03
CA ALA A 621 5.54 21.30 -30.92
C ALA A 621 6.57 20.65 -31.86
N LEU A 622 7.55 21.41 -32.37
CA LEU A 622 8.65 20.85 -33.17
C LEU A 622 9.50 19.87 -32.35
N TYR A 623 9.84 20.20 -31.11
CA TYR A 623 10.62 19.32 -30.24
C TYR A 623 9.84 18.04 -29.91
N ASN A 624 8.58 18.19 -29.51
CA ASN A 624 7.71 17.06 -29.19
C ASN A 624 7.50 16.16 -30.41
N PHE A 625 7.25 16.74 -31.59
CA PHE A 625 7.17 15.99 -32.85
C PHE A 625 8.46 15.22 -33.13
N GLY A 626 9.63 15.85 -32.94
CA GLY A 626 10.93 15.20 -33.09
C GLY A 626 11.10 14.02 -32.13
N TYR A 627 10.69 14.19 -30.87
CA TYR A 627 10.72 13.15 -29.85
C TYR A 627 9.83 11.95 -30.19
N ILE A 628 8.62 12.20 -30.68
CA ILE A 628 7.72 11.13 -31.13
C ILE A 628 8.29 10.41 -32.35
N CYS A 629 8.81 11.14 -33.34
CA CYS A 629 9.45 10.52 -34.50
C CYS A 629 10.64 9.63 -34.07
N GLN A 630 11.47 10.08 -33.13
CA GLN A 630 12.57 9.28 -32.60
C GLN A 630 12.07 8.00 -31.90
N ARG A 631 11.01 8.10 -31.08
CA ARG A 631 10.36 6.95 -30.42
C ARG A 631 9.76 5.96 -31.42
N MET A 632 9.27 6.43 -32.56
CA MET A 632 8.77 5.62 -33.69
C MET A 632 9.89 5.12 -34.62
N ASN A 633 11.16 5.31 -34.26
CA ASN A 633 12.34 4.98 -35.08
C ASN A 633 12.42 5.72 -36.44
N GLN A 634 11.71 6.84 -36.58
CA GLN A 634 11.74 7.76 -37.73
C GLN A 634 12.86 8.80 -37.54
N ILE A 635 14.10 8.33 -37.66
CA ILE A 635 15.29 9.09 -37.24
C ILE A 635 15.55 10.33 -38.12
N LYS A 636 15.21 10.27 -39.42
CA LYS A 636 15.44 11.40 -40.34
C LYS A 636 14.52 12.57 -39.98
N GLU A 637 13.24 12.28 -39.78
CA GLU A 637 12.20 13.24 -39.39
C GLU A 637 12.49 13.84 -38.03
N ALA A 638 12.90 13.01 -37.05
CA ALA A 638 13.30 13.48 -35.73
C ALA A 638 14.44 14.49 -35.80
N ARG A 639 15.49 14.17 -36.56
CA ARG A 639 16.66 15.04 -36.74
C ARG A 639 16.28 16.37 -37.37
N GLU A 640 15.47 16.37 -38.42
CA GLU A 640 15.05 17.60 -39.08
C GLU A 640 14.16 18.45 -38.18
N ALA A 641 13.28 17.84 -37.38
CA ALA A 641 12.47 18.56 -36.40
C ALA A 641 13.34 19.25 -35.33
N TYR A 642 14.30 18.53 -34.75
CA TYR A 642 15.22 19.12 -33.77
C TYR A 642 16.11 20.21 -34.35
N LYS A 643 16.57 20.07 -35.60
CA LYS A 643 17.30 21.14 -36.29
C LYS A 643 16.43 22.38 -36.48
N LYS A 644 15.16 22.21 -36.87
CA LYS A 644 14.21 23.32 -36.97
C LYS A 644 13.98 24.01 -35.63
N CYS A 645 13.88 23.25 -34.52
CA CYS A 645 13.88 23.85 -33.18
C CYS A 645 15.10 24.76 -33.00
N LEU A 646 16.30 24.28 -33.31
CA LEU A 646 17.54 25.05 -33.13
C LEU A 646 17.73 26.22 -34.11
N ILE A 647 16.99 26.26 -35.21
CA ILE A 647 16.94 27.42 -36.10
C ILE A 647 16.09 28.54 -35.47
N LEU A 648 15.01 28.16 -34.78
CA LEU A 648 14.05 29.10 -34.18
C LEU A 648 14.46 29.52 -32.77
N ASP A 649 15.00 28.59 -32.00
CA ASP A 649 15.55 28.74 -30.66
C ASP A 649 16.92 28.05 -30.61
N PRO A 650 18.00 28.78 -30.94
CA PRO A 650 19.37 28.26 -30.90
C PRO A 650 19.81 27.71 -29.53
N GLU A 651 19.15 28.15 -28.47
CA GLU A 651 19.43 27.81 -27.07
C GLU A 651 18.51 26.70 -26.52
N HIS A 652 17.73 26.02 -27.38
CA HIS A 652 16.86 24.93 -26.93
C HIS A 652 17.66 23.70 -26.45
N LEU A 653 17.88 23.63 -25.13
CA LEU A 653 18.72 22.64 -24.45
C LEU A 653 18.40 21.19 -24.85
N PHE A 654 17.14 20.79 -24.78
CA PHE A 654 16.76 19.40 -25.04
C PHE A 654 16.97 19.00 -26.50
N SER A 655 16.81 19.92 -27.46
CA SER A 655 17.05 19.63 -28.88
C SER A 655 18.54 19.42 -29.16
N GLN A 656 19.42 20.20 -28.51
CA GLN A 656 20.87 19.99 -28.59
C GLN A 656 21.24 18.59 -28.07
N ILE A 657 20.73 18.19 -26.89
CA ILE A 657 20.98 16.86 -26.31
C ILE A 657 20.49 15.74 -27.23
N ARG A 658 19.27 15.83 -27.76
CA ARG A 658 18.70 14.80 -28.65
C ARG A 658 19.50 14.66 -29.95
N LEU A 659 19.94 15.76 -30.56
CA LEU A 659 20.82 15.72 -31.74
C LEU A 659 22.20 15.13 -31.43
N GLY A 660 22.74 15.42 -30.24
CA GLY A 660 23.94 14.79 -29.73
C GLY A 660 23.81 13.28 -29.62
N GLN A 661 22.75 12.79 -28.97
CA GLN A 661 22.43 11.36 -28.84
C GLN A 661 22.25 10.67 -30.20
N LEU A 662 21.50 11.29 -31.12
CA LEU A 662 21.31 10.76 -32.48
C LEU A 662 22.62 10.71 -33.27
N SER A 663 23.55 11.64 -33.02
CA SER A 663 24.87 11.66 -33.67
C SER A 663 25.80 10.62 -33.07
N GLN A 664 25.77 10.44 -31.74
CA GLN A 664 26.50 9.41 -31.02
C GLN A 664 26.07 8.01 -31.47
N LYS A 665 24.77 7.74 -31.56
CA LYS A 665 24.23 6.45 -32.06
C LYS A 665 24.67 6.15 -33.49
N ASN A 666 24.82 7.18 -34.31
CA ASN A 666 25.33 7.07 -35.68
C ASN A 666 26.87 7.09 -35.77
N ARG A 667 27.59 6.95 -34.64
CA ARG A 667 29.06 7.00 -34.53
C ARG A 667 29.71 8.28 -35.06
N ARG A 668 28.95 9.38 -35.17
CA ARG A 668 29.44 10.72 -35.51
C ARG A 668 29.83 11.45 -34.23
N PHE A 669 30.94 11.03 -33.64
CA PHE A 669 31.35 11.47 -32.30
C PHE A 669 31.75 12.96 -32.24
N ALA A 670 32.33 13.51 -33.32
CA ALA A 670 32.66 14.94 -33.38
C ALA A 670 31.40 15.82 -33.36
N ASP A 671 30.40 15.47 -34.17
CA ASP A 671 29.09 16.15 -34.18
C ASP A 671 28.42 16.03 -32.81
N ALA A 672 28.42 14.83 -32.22
CA ALA A 672 27.82 14.57 -30.91
C ALA A 672 28.46 15.43 -29.82
N ARG A 673 29.80 15.50 -29.78
CA ARG A 673 30.54 16.34 -28.83
C ARG A 673 30.14 17.80 -28.97
N ARG A 674 30.12 18.33 -30.20
CA ARG A 674 29.72 19.73 -30.45
C ARG A 674 28.31 20.04 -29.93
N TYR A 675 27.36 19.12 -30.12
CA TYR A 675 26.01 19.29 -29.60
C TYR A 675 25.94 19.25 -28.07
N PHE A 676 26.65 18.32 -27.42
CA PHE A 676 26.67 18.22 -25.96
C PHE A 676 27.44 19.38 -25.29
N GLU A 677 28.52 19.87 -25.89
CA GLU A 677 29.25 21.06 -25.39
C GLU A 677 28.39 22.31 -25.46
N LYS A 678 27.65 22.51 -26.57
CA LYS A 678 26.66 23.58 -26.68
C LYS A 678 25.57 23.43 -25.61
N ALA A 679 25.03 22.24 -25.45
CA ALA A 679 24.04 21.96 -24.40
C ALA A 679 24.62 22.23 -22.99
N SER A 680 25.88 21.87 -22.73
CA SER A 680 26.53 22.08 -21.43
C SER A 680 26.72 23.55 -21.09
N ALA A 681 26.80 24.43 -22.08
CA ALA A 681 26.96 25.88 -21.88
C ALA A 681 25.65 26.59 -21.53
N LEU A 682 24.49 25.92 -21.69
CA LEU A 682 23.17 26.49 -21.43
C LEU A 682 22.75 26.33 -19.95
N PRO A 683 21.87 27.20 -19.43
CA PRO A 683 21.31 27.06 -18.08
C PRO A 683 20.70 25.67 -17.84
N GLY A 684 21.08 25.01 -16.75
CA GLY A 684 20.64 23.65 -16.42
C GLY A 684 21.24 22.52 -17.28
N GLY A 685 22.04 22.85 -18.31
CA GLY A 685 22.58 21.88 -19.25
C GLY A 685 23.84 21.16 -18.79
N LYS A 686 24.64 21.77 -17.91
CA LYS A 686 25.90 21.19 -17.40
C LYS A 686 25.66 19.82 -16.77
N GLY A 687 24.74 19.66 -15.83
CA GLY A 687 24.45 18.35 -15.22
C GLY A 687 23.93 17.31 -16.21
N LEU A 688 22.99 17.70 -17.09
CA LEU A 688 22.33 16.79 -18.02
C LEU A 688 23.22 16.25 -19.15
N THR A 689 24.37 16.88 -19.41
CA THR A 689 25.23 16.57 -20.57
C THR A 689 26.49 15.79 -20.21
N ARG A 690 26.97 15.90 -18.97
CA ARG A 690 28.27 15.35 -18.52
C ARG A 690 28.38 13.85 -18.73
N ARG A 691 27.33 13.09 -18.40
CA ARG A 691 27.27 11.65 -18.69
C ARG A 691 27.48 11.32 -20.17
N TYR A 692 26.88 12.10 -21.09
CA TYR A 692 27.06 11.87 -22.52
C TYR A 692 28.45 12.25 -23.02
N LEU A 693 29.04 13.33 -22.48
CA LEU A 693 30.42 13.69 -22.76
C LEU A 693 31.39 12.62 -22.28
N ALA A 694 31.17 12.04 -21.09
CA ALA A 694 31.94 10.91 -20.59
C ALA A 694 31.86 9.69 -21.52
N GLN A 695 30.66 9.33 -21.98
CA GLN A 695 30.48 8.23 -22.94
C GLN A 695 31.23 8.49 -24.26
N LEU A 696 31.30 9.73 -24.72
CA LEU A 696 32.07 10.08 -25.92
C LEU A 696 33.58 10.01 -25.70
N ALA A 697 34.06 10.44 -24.54
CA ALA A 697 35.48 10.33 -24.16
C ALA A 697 35.91 8.86 -24.10
N LEU A 698 35.10 7.99 -23.48
CA LEU A 698 35.34 6.54 -23.48
C LEU A 698 35.34 5.94 -24.88
N ALA A 699 34.42 6.35 -25.76
CA ALA A 699 34.40 5.88 -27.14
C ALA A 699 35.64 6.28 -27.95
N LYS A 700 36.39 7.30 -27.51
CA LYS A 700 37.68 7.71 -28.07
C LYS A 700 38.89 7.08 -27.36
N GLY A 701 38.68 6.37 -26.25
CA GLY A 701 39.73 5.84 -25.39
C GLY A 701 40.34 6.86 -24.41
N ASP A 702 39.74 8.03 -24.26
CA ASP A 702 40.18 9.04 -23.28
C ASP A 702 39.48 8.79 -21.94
N VAL A 703 40.11 7.97 -21.10
CA VAL A 703 39.52 7.53 -19.82
C VAL A 703 39.55 8.63 -18.77
N GLU A 704 40.60 9.45 -18.75
CA GLU A 704 40.74 10.54 -17.77
C GLU A 704 39.69 11.64 -17.99
N GLU A 705 39.46 12.04 -19.24
CA GLU A 705 38.39 13.00 -19.56
C GLU A 705 37.01 12.42 -19.20
N ALA A 706 36.81 11.11 -19.38
CA ALA A 706 35.56 10.46 -19.01
C ALA A 706 35.29 10.47 -17.50
N ARG A 707 36.32 10.21 -16.67
CA ARG A 707 36.23 10.27 -15.20
C ARG A 707 35.85 11.65 -14.72
N GLU A 708 36.51 12.69 -15.23
CA GLU A 708 36.23 14.07 -14.83
C GLU A 708 34.77 14.44 -15.14
N HIS A 709 34.28 14.07 -16.32
CA HIS A 709 32.89 14.28 -16.68
C HIS A 709 31.93 13.50 -15.76
N LEU A 710 32.21 12.25 -15.42
CA LEU A 710 31.37 11.45 -14.52
C LEU A 710 31.37 12.00 -13.09
N HIS A 711 32.53 12.42 -12.58
CA HIS A 711 32.64 13.04 -11.27
C HIS A 711 31.75 14.29 -11.20
N GLN A 712 31.80 15.14 -12.22
CA GLN A 712 30.93 16.31 -12.32
C GLN A 712 29.45 15.94 -12.48
N ALA A 713 29.12 14.84 -13.18
CA ALA A 713 27.74 14.36 -13.28
C ALA A 713 27.20 13.96 -11.90
N LEU A 714 28.00 13.26 -11.10
CA LEU A 714 27.62 12.79 -9.76
C LEU A 714 27.62 13.89 -8.70
N ILE A 715 28.40 14.97 -8.87
CA ILE A 715 28.26 16.19 -8.05
C ILE A 715 26.88 16.82 -8.27
N HIS A 716 26.39 16.84 -9.51
CA HIS A 716 25.09 17.41 -9.86
C HIS A 716 23.92 16.51 -9.48
N ASP A 717 24.04 15.20 -9.72
CA ASP A 717 23.06 14.19 -9.34
C ASP A 717 23.77 12.96 -8.74
N PRO A 718 23.89 12.89 -7.39
CA PRO A 718 24.51 11.75 -6.71
C PRO A 718 23.77 10.42 -6.93
N LYS A 719 22.55 10.44 -7.48
CA LYS A 719 21.71 9.25 -7.72
C LYS A 719 21.57 8.92 -9.21
N ASP A 720 22.43 9.45 -10.09
CA ASP A 720 22.48 9.05 -11.50
C ASP A 720 23.09 7.65 -11.66
N ALA A 721 22.27 6.60 -11.50
CA ALA A 721 22.67 5.20 -11.60
C ALA A 721 23.46 4.85 -12.88
N PRO A 722 23.07 5.33 -14.09
CA PRO A 722 23.89 5.20 -15.28
C PRO A 722 25.31 5.77 -15.19
N SER A 723 25.51 6.90 -14.49
CA SER A 723 26.84 7.48 -14.29
C SER A 723 27.66 6.67 -13.29
N LEU A 724 27.05 6.21 -12.20
CA LEU A 724 27.68 5.30 -11.24
C LEU A 724 28.17 4.00 -11.91
N ALA A 725 27.31 3.37 -12.72
CA ALA A 725 27.67 2.17 -13.46
C ALA A 725 28.75 2.42 -14.52
N LEU A 726 28.75 3.58 -15.19
CA LEU A 726 29.80 3.94 -16.15
C LEU A 726 31.15 4.10 -15.43
N MET A 727 31.15 4.73 -14.25
CA MET A 727 32.34 4.92 -13.44
C MET A 727 32.88 3.58 -12.91
N ALA A 728 32.00 2.70 -12.41
CA ALA A 728 32.38 1.35 -11.99
C ALA A 728 33.09 0.57 -13.09
N ARG A 729 32.51 0.58 -14.30
CA ARG A 729 33.13 -0.05 -15.48
C ARG A 729 34.52 0.52 -15.79
N ILE A 730 34.71 1.84 -15.70
CA ILE A 730 36.01 2.48 -15.94
C ILE A 730 37.07 1.94 -14.97
N TYR A 731 36.76 1.82 -13.68
CA TYR A 731 37.67 1.24 -12.69
C TYR A 731 38.04 -0.21 -13.03
N LEU A 732 37.05 -1.02 -13.48
CA LEU A 732 37.29 -2.42 -13.85
C LEU A 732 38.10 -2.57 -15.14
N ASP A 733 37.77 -1.83 -16.18
CA ASP A 733 38.42 -1.94 -17.50
C ASP A 733 39.89 -1.50 -17.44
N ASN A 734 40.24 -0.58 -16.55
CA ASN A 734 41.60 -0.14 -16.31
C ASN A 734 42.39 -1.02 -15.31
N GLY A 735 41.75 -2.02 -14.69
CA GLY A 735 42.39 -2.84 -13.65
C GLY A 735 42.80 -2.04 -12.40
N GLU A 736 42.07 -0.96 -12.12
CA GLU A 736 42.28 -0.13 -10.93
C GLU A 736 41.55 -0.72 -9.73
N ASP A 737 41.28 0.12 -8.72
CA ASP A 737 40.65 -0.26 -7.45
C ASP A 737 39.29 -0.97 -7.66
N PRO A 738 39.26 -2.32 -7.52
CA PRO A 738 38.04 -3.08 -7.73
C PRO A 738 37.06 -2.91 -6.56
N GLU A 739 37.50 -2.40 -5.39
CA GLU A 739 36.64 -2.11 -4.24
C GLU A 739 35.78 -0.87 -4.52
N VAL A 740 36.40 0.18 -5.09
CA VAL A 740 35.66 1.37 -5.54
C VAL A 740 34.68 1.01 -6.65
N ALA A 741 35.08 0.16 -7.60
CA ALA A 741 34.20 -0.32 -8.65
C ALA A 741 32.98 -1.08 -8.10
N GLU A 742 33.21 -1.96 -7.11
CA GLU A 742 32.14 -2.70 -6.43
C GLU A 742 31.16 -1.74 -5.75
N ALA A 743 31.65 -0.77 -4.98
CA ALA A 743 30.80 0.19 -4.26
C ALA A 743 29.88 0.96 -5.21
N LEU A 744 30.44 1.46 -6.33
CA LEU A 744 29.69 2.18 -7.36
C LEU A 744 28.68 1.28 -8.08
N ALA A 745 29.05 0.04 -8.40
CA ALA A 745 28.18 -0.93 -9.06
C ALA A 745 27.04 -1.42 -8.14
N ARG A 746 27.30 -1.62 -6.84
CA ARG A 746 26.27 -1.92 -5.82
C ARG A 746 25.27 -0.77 -5.76
N GLN A 747 25.73 0.48 -5.67
CA GLN A 747 24.85 1.65 -5.62
C GLN A 747 24.00 1.79 -6.89
N ALA A 748 24.59 1.60 -8.08
CA ALA A 748 23.86 1.65 -9.34
C ALA A 748 22.77 0.56 -9.42
N SER A 749 23.10 -0.66 -9.02
CA SER A 749 22.17 -1.80 -9.02
C SER A 749 21.05 -1.61 -7.99
N ALA A 750 21.33 -1.02 -6.83
CA ALA A 750 20.32 -0.68 -5.83
C ALA A 750 19.36 0.43 -6.30
N LEU A 751 19.85 1.43 -7.04
CA LEU A 751 19.03 2.52 -7.57
C LEU A 751 18.12 2.10 -8.73
N ALA A 752 18.54 1.11 -9.53
CA ALA A 752 17.74 0.58 -10.62
C ALA A 752 17.85 -0.96 -10.73
N PRO A 753 17.18 -1.70 -9.82
CA PRO A 753 17.29 -3.16 -9.74
C PRO A 753 16.82 -3.89 -10.99
N GLY A 754 15.93 -3.29 -11.79
CA GLY A 754 15.43 -3.87 -13.05
C GLY A 754 16.38 -3.72 -14.26
N HIS A 755 17.55 -3.11 -14.09
CA HIS A 755 18.47 -2.84 -15.20
C HIS A 755 19.65 -3.81 -15.21
N ALA A 756 19.49 -4.93 -15.93
CA ALA A 756 20.48 -6.01 -16.03
C ALA A 756 21.94 -5.55 -16.29
N PRO A 757 22.23 -4.52 -17.10
CA PRO A 757 23.60 -4.03 -17.26
C PRO A 757 24.30 -3.61 -15.96
N PHE A 758 23.58 -3.12 -14.94
CA PHE A 758 24.19 -2.68 -13.68
C PHE A 758 24.66 -3.87 -12.84
N TRP A 759 23.84 -4.93 -12.78
CA TRP A 759 24.22 -6.20 -12.13
C TRP A 759 25.41 -6.88 -12.80
N LYS A 760 25.53 -6.76 -14.13
CA LYS A 760 26.72 -7.27 -14.85
C LYS A 760 28.00 -6.59 -14.40
N GLU A 761 27.99 -5.26 -14.22
CA GLU A 761 29.16 -4.55 -13.71
C GLU A 761 29.48 -4.94 -12.25
N LEU A 762 28.46 -5.22 -11.42
CA LEU A 762 28.67 -5.71 -10.06
C LEU A 762 29.30 -7.10 -10.03
N ALA A 763 28.81 -8.05 -10.84
CA ALA A 763 29.39 -9.40 -10.94
C ALA A 763 30.86 -9.35 -11.38
N ARG A 764 31.19 -8.46 -12.33
CA ARG A 764 32.56 -8.24 -12.78
C ARG A 764 33.45 -7.69 -11.66
N ALA A 765 32.95 -6.72 -10.88
CA ALA A 765 33.69 -6.15 -9.76
C ALA A 765 33.98 -7.18 -8.65
N LEU A 766 32.99 -7.97 -8.26
CA LEU A 766 33.15 -9.05 -7.27
C LEU A 766 34.13 -10.13 -7.74
N SER A 767 34.05 -10.50 -9.02
CA SER A 767 34.99 -11.47 -9.63
C SER A 767 36.43 -10.96 -9.62
N ALA A 768 36.64 -9.66 -9.90
CA ALA A 768 37.96 -9.04 -9.87
C ALA A 768 38.61 -9.04 -8.48
N GLN A 769 37.80 -9.04 -7.41
CA GLN A 769 38.27 -9.16 -6.02
C GLN A 769 38.46 -10.61 -5.54
N GLY A 770 38.17 -11.61 -6.37
CA GLY A 770 38.19 -13.01 -5.94
C GLY A 770 37.00 -13.41 -5.06
N LYS A 771 35.97 -12.56 -4.92
CA LYS A 771 34.70 -12.86 -4.23
C LYS A 771 33.80 -13.74 -5.11
N GLN A 772 34.30 -14.91 -5.53
CA GLN A 772 33.64 -15.79 -6.51
C GLN A 772 32.25 -16.26 -6.06
N GLN A 773 32.06 -16.45 -4.75
CA GLN A 773 30.77 -16.87 -4.21
C GLN A 773 29.70 -15.77 -4.36
N GLU A 774 30.01 -14.53 -4.00
CA GLU A 774 29.09 -13.39 -4.19
C GLU A 774 28.87 -13.09 -5.67
N ALA A 775 29.90 -13.24 -6.51
CA ALA A 775 29.77 -13.08 -7.95
C ALA A 775 28.81 -14.11 -8.56
N ALA A 776 28.88 -15.38 -8.13
CA ALA A 776 27.95 -16.42 -8.54
C ALA A 776 26.52 -16.08 -8.12
N GLU A 777 26.31 -15.60 -6.89
CA GLU A 777 24.99 -15.14 -6.43
C GLU A 777 24.42 -13.99 -7.29
N VAL A 778 25.25 -13.07 -7.79
CA VAL A 778 24.82 -12.02 -8.73
C VAL A 778 24.47 -12.59 -10.10
N VAL A 779 25.25 -13.55 -10.60
CA VAL A 779 25.00 -14.18 -11.91
C VAL A 779 23.70 -14.99 -11.87
N ASP A 780 23.44 -15.72 -10.80
CA ASP A 780 22.18 -16.45 -10.61
C ASP A 780 20.98 -15.48 -10.63
N ARG A 781 21.13 -14.28 -10.04
CA ARG A 781 20.10 -13.23 -10.11
C ARG A 781 19.89 -12.73 -11.54
N LEU A 782 20.96 -12.55 -12.30
CA LEU A 782 20.89 -12.12 -13.71
C LEU A 782 20.19 -13.13 -14.61
N GLU A 783 20.31 -14.44 -14.32
CA GLU A 783 19.61 -15.49 -15.08
C GLU A 783 18.12 -15.58 -14.73
N GLY A 784 17.73 -15.12 -13.53
CA GLY A 784 16.34 -15.05 -13.08
C GLY A 784 15.57 -13.79 -13.52
N MET A 785 16.26 -12.74 -13.99
CA MET A 785 15.69 -11.48 -14.50
C MET A 785 15.39 -11.54 -16.00
#